data_AF-A0A8T3A278-F1
#
_entry.id   AF-A0A8T3A278-F1
#
_cell.length_a   1.000
_cell.length_b   1.000
_cell.length_c   1.000
_cell.angle_alpha   90.00
_cell.angle_beta   90.00
_cell.angle_gamma   90.00
#
_symmetry.space_group_name_H-M   'P 1'
#
loop_
_entity.id
_entity.type
_entity.pdbx_description
1 polymer ?
#
loop_
_entity_poly.entity_id
_entity_poly.type
_entity_poly.pdbx_seq_one_letter_code
_entity_poly.pdbx_strand_id
1 'polypeptide(L)'
;MYKQKKSGRPSNTSSRHLACRRSPPCPPSSQWSAEFQQPVLLKKIGTSINQAQHLLKAGVARHILFLSYYEPIFSAYRHCVSVKNKRRCEEPMPMKGGSCCKEGGSDACVANTKHQQWGNKASSSSPQILRFCSSRSLVCVVIFSGIVFFYMFTFTVSPFSCSNNPIIHSSDSEESSTIIRISTFNSSRSSISSTSPPPTSHPPPPASPATMLRHIVFGIAASKNFWESRKEYIKIWWQPRQMRGFVWLDEPVNEPRSSASSLPIIKISANTSNFPYTHKHGSRSALRISRIVAETVRLNLADVRWFVMGDDDTVFIPDNLIRVLNKLDHRQPYYIGSQSESHLQNIIFSYAMAYGGGGFAISRPLAISLAQMQDRCIHRYPALYGSDDRIQACMAELGVPLTRHPGFHQFDVYGDLLGLLAAHPVAPLVTLHHLDLVDAIFPNSRSRAEAINRLFDGPVRLDSAGVMQQSICYDVKRHWTVSVSWGFVVQVVRGVMSPREMERPARTFLNWYRRADYKAYAFNTRPVARNPCQKPFLYYLSSSSFANFSGMTVTRYSRYMEQPHPICRWKLPDPAVLVNEVVVFKKPDPALWDRAPRRNCCRVISSSKEGNKKAMTLEVGVCRDGEIAGAR
;
A
#
# COMPACT_ATOMS: atom_id res chain seq x y z
N MET A 1 -32.42 -62.35 -4.21
CA MET A 1 -33.37 -63.15 -3.40
C MET A 1 -34.07 -62.20 -2.42
N TYR A 2 -35.41 -62.18 -2.45
CA TYR A 2 -36.40 -61.45 -1.60
C TYR A 2 -36.31 -59.91 -1.50
N LYS A 3 -37.11 -59.13 -2.28
CA LYS A 3 -38.55 -58.73 -2.15
C LYS A 3 -38.79 -57.64 -1.09
N GLN A 4 -39.10 -56.39 -1.51
CA GLN A 4 -40.45 -55.75 -1.57
C GLN A 4 -40.92 -55.16 -0.23
N LYS A 5 -41.70 -54.07 -0.10
CA LYS A 5 -42.18 -52.92 -0.91
C LYS A 5 -43.11 -52.13 0.05
N LYS A 6 -43.37 -50.84 -0.24
CA LYS A 6 -44.58 -50.03 0.14
C LYS A 6 -44.73 -49.64 1.62
N SER A 7 -45.47 -48.62 2.05
CA SER A 7 -46.00 -47.32 1.56
C SER A 7 -47.05 -46.91 2.61
N GLY A 8 -47.17 -45.65 3.03
CA GLY A 8 -48.38 -45.22 3.77
C GLY A 8 -48.26 -44.01 4.71
N ARG A 9 -48.65 -42.83 4.22
CA ARG A 9 -49.43 -41.80 4.94
C ARG A 9 -50.91 -41.99 4.48
N PRO A 10 -51.98 -41.42 5.10
CA PRO A 10 -52.05 -40.13 5.83
C PRO A 10 -53.06 -40.05 7.03
N SER A 11 -53.18 -38.81 7.56
CA SER A 11 -54.35 -38.15 8.21
C SER A 11 -54.94 -38.67 9.53
N ASN A 12 -54.99 -37.81 10.56
CA ASN A 12 -56.26 -37.17 10.94
C ASN A 12 -56.11 -35.98 11.90
N THR A 13 -56.99 -35.01 11.65
CA THR A 13 -57.30 -33.75 12.33
C THR A 13 -58.16 -33.94 13.58
N SER A 14 -58.02 -33.06 14.57
CA SER A 14 -59.14 -32.64 15.44
C SER A 14 -58.82 -31.34 16.18
N SER A 15 -59.66 -30.35 15.92
CA SER A 15 -59.79 -29.04 16.55
C SER A 15 -60.79 -29.08 17.70
N ARG A 16 -60.64 -28.22 18.72
CA ARG A 16 -61.76 -27.70 19.55
C ARG A 16 -61.38 -26.37 20.24
N HIS A 17 -62.42 -25.59 20.52
CA HIS A 17 -62.52 -24.13 20.59
C HIS A 17 -62.37 -23.48 21.99
N LEU A 18 -62.00 -22.19 21.96
CA LEU A 18 -62.37 -21.00 22.79
C LEU A 18 -62.62 -21.11 24.31
N ALA A 19 -61.98 -20.21 25.08
CA ALA A 19 -62.65 -19.04 25.70
C ALA A 19 -61.65 -18.07 26.40
N CYS A 20 -61.95 -16.77 26.32
CA CYS A 20 -61.22 -15.62 26.90
C CYS A 20 -61.41 -15.44 28.42
N ARG A 21 -60.40 -14.87 29.13
CA ARG A 21 -60.59 -13.82 30.17
C ARG A 21 -59.25 -13.19 30.67
N ARG A 22 -59.17 -11.86 30.52
CA ARG A 22 -58.54 -10.75 31.31
C ARG A 22 -57.30 -10.98 32.22
N SER A 23 -56.29 -10.10 32.03
CA SER A 23 -55.06 -9.78 32.83
C SER A 23 -55.36 -9.00 34.16
N PRO A 24 -54.40 -8.52 35.00
CA PRO A 24 -52.89 -8.58 35.10
C PRO A 24 -52.40 -8.82 36.59
N PRO A 25 -51.26 -8.34 37.18
CA PRO A 25 -49.94 -7.84 36.71
C PRO A 25 -48.67 -8.48 37.42
N CYS A 26 -47.46 -8.06 36.98
CA CYS A 26 -46.13 -8.45 37.51
C CYS A 26 -45.68 -7.68 38.79
N PRO A 27 -44.79 -8.23 39.64
CA PRO A 27 -44.23 -7.53 40.82
C PRO A 27 -42.80 -6.97 40.63
N PRO A 28 -42.32 -6.08 41.55
CA PRO A 28 -41.32 -5.04 41.25
C PRO A 28 -39.91 -5.26 41.83
N SER A 29 -39.03 -4.35 41.42
CA SER A 29 -37.64 -4.11 41.82
C SER A 29 -37.44 -3.72 43.30
N SER A 30 -36.41 -4.28 43.95
CA SER A 30 -35.94 -3.90 45.28
C SER A 30 -34.82 -2.85 45.23
N GLN A 31 -35.07 -1.71 45.86
CA GLN A 31 -34.10 -0.70 46.28
C GLN A 31 -33.68 -1.00 47.72
N TRP A 32 -32.38 -0.91 48.02
CA TRP A 32 -31.87 -0.76 49.39
C TRP A 32 -31.06 0.53 49.46
N SER A 33 -31.46 1.36 50.42
CA SER A 33 -30.87 2.64 50.81
C SER A 33 -29.77 2.41 51.85
N ALA A 34 -28.68 3.18 51.78
CA ALA A 34 -27.83 3.47 52.93
C ALA A 34 -27.27 4.90 52.79
N GLU A 35 -27.52 5.71 53.82
CA GLU A 35 -27.08 7.10 53.98
C GLU A 35 -25.56 7.22 54.18
N PHE A 36 -24.96 8.31 53.68
CA PHE A 36 -23.75 8.89 54.25
C PHE A 36 -23.82 10.43 54.16
N GLN A 37 -23.61 11.10 55.30
CA GLN A 37 -23.56 12.55 55.47
C GLN A 37 -22.26 13.16 54.91
N GLN A 38 -22.36 14.32 54.23
CA GLN A 38 -21.35 15.41 54.25
C GLN A 38 -21.85 16.65 53.48
N PRO A 39 -22.26 17.77 54.13
CA PRO A 39 -22.70 18.97 53.44
C PRO A 39 -21.78 20.19 53.70
N VAL A 40 -20.61 20.27 53.06
CA VAL A 40 -19.84 21.56 52.97
C VAL A 40 -19.13 21.73 51.61
N LEU A 41 -18.84 20.66 50.87
CA LEU A 41 -18.08 20.74 49.61
C LEU A 41 -18.94 21.11 48.38
N LEU A 42 -20.24 20.84 48.41
CA LEU A 42 -21.16 21.06 47.27
C LEU A 42 -21.52 22.53 47.03
N LYS A 43 -21.43 23.40 48.05
CA LYS A 43 -21.74 24.83 47.90
C LYS A 43 -20.64 25.61 47.17
N LYS A 44 -19.37 25.19 47.29
CA LYS A 44 -18.23 25.80 46.57
C LYS A 44 -18.13 25.35 45.11
N ILE A 45 -18.55 24.12 44.80
CA ILE A 45 -18.57 23.57 43.43
C ILE A 45 -19.70 24.22 42.60
N GLY A 46 -20.87 24.47 43.19
CA GLY A 46 -21.99 25.12 42.51
C GLY A 46 -21.70 26.56 42.03
N THR A 47 -20.96 27.35 42.82
CA THR A 47 -20.54 28.71 42.43
C THR A 47 -19.51 28.72 41.30
N SER A 48 -18.61 27.73 41.25
CA SER A 48 -17.58 27.63 40.20
C SER A 48 -18.16 27.17 38.85
N ILE A 49 -19.20 26.34 38.86
CA ILE A 49 -19.90 25.88 37.64
C ILE A 49 -20.74 27.01 37.04
N ASN A 50 -21.40 27.83 37.86
CA ASN A 50 -22.18 28.97 37.38
C ASN A 50 -21.29 30.07 36.78
N GLN A 51 -20.09 30.32 37.31
CA GLN A 51 -19.12 31.23 36.70
C GLN A 51 -18.57 30.69 35.35
N ALA A 52 -18.30 29.39 35.26
CA ALA A 52 -17.84 28.76 34.02
C ALA A 52 -18.92 28.78 32.91
N GLN A 53 -20.19 28.57 33.28
CA GLN A 53 -21.32 28.66 32.34
C GLN A 53 -21.59 30.10 31.87
N HIS A 54 -21.36 31.11 32.72
CA HIS A 54 -21.48 32.51 32.31
C HIS A 54 -20.39 32.94 31.32
N LEU A 55 -19.15 32.44 31.49
CA LEU A 55 -18.03 32.69 30.58
C LEU A 55 -18.20 31.98 29.23
N LEU A 56 -18.75 30.75 29.23
CA LEU A 56 -19.08 30.02 28.00
C LEU A 56 -20.22 30.68 27.21
N LYS A 57 -21.27 31.19 27.88
CA LYS A 57 -22.34 31.94 27.22
C LYS A 57 -21.85 33.26 26.62
N ALA A 58 -20.94 33.97 27.30
CA ALA A 58 -20.32 35.19 26.77
C ALA A 58 -19.41 34.92 25.56
N GLY A 59 -18.69 33.80 25.56
CA GLY A 59 -17.85 33.37 24.43
C GLY A 59 -18.66 32.99 23.18
N VAL A 60 -19.75 32.24 23.36
CA VAL A 60 -20.65 31.85 22.26
C VAL A 60 -21.40 33.05 21.69
N ALA A 61 -21.85 33.99 22.53
CA ALA A 61 -22.49 35.23 22.07
C ALA A 61 -21.54 36.11 21.24
N ARG A 62 -20.25 36.20 21.60
CA ARG A 62 -19.24 36.90 20.80
C ARG A 62 -18.98 36.21 19.45
N HIS A 63 -19.05 34.88 19.39
CA HIS A 63 -18.86 34.12 18.15
C HIS A 63 -20.06 34.25 17.19
N ILE A 64 -21.29 34.33 17.71
CA ILE A 64 -22.50 34.53 16.92
C ILE A 64 -22.58 35.97 16.38
N LEU A 65 -22.15 36.98 17.17
CA LEU A 65 -22.00 38.36 16.70
C LEU A 65 -20.90 38.50 15.62
N PHE A 66 -19.82 37.71 15.73
CA PHE A 66 -18.78 37.66 14.70
C PHE A 66 -19.31 37.06 13.39
N LEU A 67 -20.06 35.95 13.43
CA LEU A 67 -20.59 35.32 12.21
C LEU A 67 -21.67 36.16 11.50
N SER A 68 -22.48 36.90 12.26
CA SER A 68 -23.54 37.77 11.70
C SER A 68 -23.00 39.04 11.03
N TYR A 69 -21.81 39.51 11.39
CA TYR A 69 -21.19 40.70 10.78
C TYR A 69 -20.43 40.40 9.47
N TYR A 70 -19.97 39.17 9.26
CA TYR A 70 -19.07 38.82 8.12
C TYR A 70 -19.71 37.97 7.02
N GLU A 71 -20.89 37.37 7.24
CA GLU A 71 -21.68 36.65 6.22
C GLU A 71 -21.93 37.46 4.93
N PRO A 72 -22.30 38.76 4.99
CA PRO A 72 -22.51 39.57 3.78
C PRO A 72 -21.24 39.75 2.94
N ILE A 73 -20.07 39.79 3.59
CA ILE A 73 -18.76 40.01 2.95
C ILE A 73 -18.31 38.73 2.23
N PHE A 74 -18.53 37.56 2.83
CA PHE A 74 -18.23 36.26 2.20
C PHE A 74 -19.16 35.94 1.02
N SER A 75 -20.43 36.37 1.10
CA SER A 75 -21.39 36.24 -0.01
C SER A 75 -21.01 37.11 -1.21
N ALA A 76 -20.60 38.37 -0.99
CA ALA A 76 -20.11 39.26 -2.03
C ALA A 76 -18.83 38.73 -2.72
N TYR A 77 -17.92 38.12 -1.95
CA TYR A 77 -16.69 37.52 -2.48
C TYR A 77 -16.98 36.29 -3.37
N ARG A 78 -17.92 35.43 -2.96
CA ARG A 78 -18.38 34.29 -3.80
C ARG A 78 -19.03 34.75 -5.10
N HIS A 79 -19.80 35.84 -5.06
CA HIS A 79 -20.46 36.35 -6.26
C HIS A 79 -19.46 36.96 -7.26
N CYS A 80 -18.46 37.71 -6.79
CA CYS A 80 -17.38 38.24 -7.65
C CYS A 80 -16.50 37.14 -8.28
N VAL A 81 -16.23 36.05 -7.56
CA VAL A 81 -15.47 34.90 -8.10
C VAL A 81 -16.30 34.11 -9.12
N SER A 82 -17.62 33.99 -8.90
CA SER A 82 -18.53 33.31 -9.84
C SER A 82 -18.76 34.08 -11.13
N VAL A 83 -18.73 35.41 -11.12
CA VAL A 83 -18.93 36.26 -12.32
C VAL A 83 -17.67 36.32 -13.19
N LYS A 84 -16.46 36.21 -12.60
CA LYS A 84 -15.20 36.13 -13.37
C LYS A 84 -14.98 34.78 -14.06
N ASN A 85 -15.48 33.68 -13.51
CA ASN A 85 -15.35 32.35 -14.13
C ASN A 85 -16.40 32.04 -15.21
N LYS A 86 -17.43 32.88 -15.39
CA LYS A 86 -18.50 32.66 -16.39
C LYS A 86 -18.21 33.23 -17.79
N ARG A 87 -17.11 33.96 -18.00
CA ARG A 87 -16.74 34.55 -19.32
C ARG A 87 -15.60 33.83 -20.05
N ARG A 88 -15.34 32.55 -19.75
CA ARG A 88 -14.35 31.77 -20.50
C ARG A 88 -14.73 30.29 -20.56
N CYS A 89 -15.91 30.02 -21.13
CA CYS A 89 -16.31 28.69 -21.60
C CYS A 89 -17.11 28.88 -22.89
N GLU A 90 -16.43 28.78 -24.04
CA GLU A 90 -17.06 28.49 -25.33
C GLU A 90 -16.57 27.10 -25.78
N GLU A 91 -17.56 26.22 -25.97
CA GLU A 91 -17.65 24.96 -26.73
C GLU A 91 -16.65 23.80 -26.53
N PRO A 92 -17.13 22.59 -26.15
CA PRO A 92 -16.41 21.33 -26.31
C PRO A 92 -16.71 20.65 -27.66
N MET A 93 -15.66 20.30 -28.42
CA MET A 93 -15.76 19.42 -29.59
C MET A 93 -16.23 18.01 -29.21
N PRO A 94 -17.12 17.37 -30.00
CA PRO A 94 -17.64 16.03 -29.70
C PRO A 94 -16.68 14.93 -30.16
N MET A 95 -16.32 14.01 -29.25
CA MET A 95 -15.75 12.72 -29.64
C MET A 95 -16.87 11.81 -30.15
N LYS A 96 -16.93 11.62 -31.47
CA LYS A 96 -17.80 10.63 -32.12
C LYS A 96 -17.28 9.22 -31.85
N GLY A 97 -18.20 8.33 -31.47
CA GLY A 97 -18.00 6.90 -31.43
C GLY A 97 -17.81 6.32 -32.83
N GLY A 98 -16.95 5.30 -32.93
CA GLY A 98 -16.78 4.49 -34.13
C GLY A 98 -17.43 3.13 -33.94
N SER A 99 -18.44 2.84 -34.75
CA SER A 99 -18.98 1.50 -34.98
C SER A 99 -18.95 1.24 -36.49
N CYS A 100 -18.36 0.10 -36.85
CA CYS A 100 -18.48 -0.68 -38.09
C CYS A 100 -18.10 -0.06 -39.45
N CYS A 101 -17.22 -0.75 -40.17
CA CYS A 101 -17.44 -1.18 -41.55
C CYS A 101 -16.70 -2.50 -41.82
N LYS A 102 -17.37 -3.41 -42.55
CA LYS A 102 -16.87 -4.67 -43.11
C LYS A 102 -16.23 -4.45 -44.50
N GLU A 103 -15.28 -5.33 -44.81
CA GLU A 103 -14.87 -5.93 -46.10
C GLU A 103 -14.40 -5.08 -47.30
N GLY A 104 -13.18 -5.44 -47.77
CA GLY A 104 -12.93 -5.75 -49.20
C GLY A 104 -11.97 -4.85 -49.98
N GLY A 105 -10.84 -5.42 -50.45
CA GLY A 105 -10.22 -5.07 -51.74
C GLY A 105 -8.94 -4.23 -51.78
N SER A 106 -7.83 -4.90 -52.08
CA SER A 106 -6.61 -4.50 -52.84
C SER A 106 -6.45 -3.05 -53.36
N ASP A 107 -5.36 -2.36 -52.99
CA ASP A 107 -4.15 -2.19 -53.81
C ASP A 107 -3.14 -1.22 -53.18
N ALA A 108 -1.87 -1.42 -53.53
CA ALA A 108 -0.68 -0.78 -52.98
C ALA A 108 -0.56 0.73 -53.28
N CYS A 109 0.06 1.50 -52.36
CA CYS A 109 1.05 2.54 -52.69
C CYS A 109 1.78 3.13 -51.45
N VAL A 110 3.09 2.92 -51.44
CA VAL A 110 4.20 3.84 -51.06
C VAL A 110 4.02 4.73 -49.81
N ALA A 111 4.69 4.36 -48.71
CA ALA A 111 4.89 5.20 -47.54
C ALA A 111 6.21 5.98 -47.62
N ASN A 112 6.12 7.31 -47.66
CA ASN A 112 7.25 8.22 -47.51
C ASN A 112 7.30 8.73 -46.06
N THR A 113 8.33 8.33 -45.32
CA THR A 113 8.60 8.72 -43.94
C THR A 113 9.20 10.11 -43.84
N LYS A 114 8.57 11.02 -43.09
CA LYS A 114 9.25 12.19 -42.50
C LYS A 114 8.96 12.27 -41.00
N HIS A 115 10.03 12.06 -40.25
CA HIS A 115 10.18 12.38 -38.83
C HIS A 115 9.97 13.88 -38.59
N GLN A 116 9.20 14.23 -37.55
CA GLN A 116 9.10 15.60 -37.07
C GLN A 116 9.94 15.78 -35.80
N GLN A 117 10.98 16.59 -35.95
CA GLN A 117 11.94 17.04 -34.95
C GLN A 117 11.34 18.23 -34.19
N TRP A 118 11.29 18.20 -32.86
CA TRP A 118 10.87 19.36 -32.06
C TRP A 118 12.08 20.24 -31.74
N GLY A 119 12.21 21.36 -32.45
CA GLY A 119 13.24 22.37 -32.22
C GLY A 119 12.80 23.42 -31.18
N ASN A 120 13.71 23.73 -30.26
CA ASN A 120 13.62 24.85 -29.32
C ASN A 120 13.79 26.20 -30.04
N LYS A 121 12.92 27.17 -29.74
CA LYS A 121 13.25 28.60 -29.91
C LYS A 121 12.99 29.33 -28.60
N ALA A 122 14.07 29.88 -28.04
CA ALA A 122 14.06 30.89 -27.01
C ALA A 122 13.88 32.27 -27.67
N SER A 123 13.08 33.14 -27.06
CA SER A 123 13.23 34.59 -27.25
C SER A 123 13.12 35.30 -25.90
N SER A 124 14.04 36.25 -25.71
CA SER A 124 14.23 37.09 -24.54
C SER A 124 13.23 38.24 -24.49
N SER A 125 12.76 38.62 -23.30
CA SER A 125 12.46 40.02 -22.98
C SER A 125 12.49 40.25 -21.46
N SER A 126 13.22 41.30 -21.06
CA SER A 126 13.33 41.85 -19.70
C SER A 126 12.26 42.94 -19.47
N PRO A 127 12.03 43.41 -18.22
CA PRO A 127 10.70 43.75 -17.72
C PRO A 127 10.35 45.25 -17.76
N GLN A 128 9.06 45.55 -17.95
CA GLN A 128 8.46 46.86 -17.68
C GLN A 128 7.52 46.71 -16.48
N ILE A 129 7.94 47.27 -15.33
CA ILE A 129 7.15 47.43 -14.12
C ILE A 129 6.74 48.91 -14.03
N LEU A 130 5.53 49.15 -13.50
CA LEU A 130 4.86 50.42 -13.16
C LEU A 130 3.99 51.07 -14.26
N ARG A 131 2.68 50.87 -14.11
CA ARG A 131 1.68 51.94 -13.93
C ARG A 131 0.30 51.28 -13.76
N PHE A 132 -0.29 51.35 -12.57
CA PHE A 132 -1.75 51.44 -12.32
C PHE A 132 -1.96 51.43 -10.80
N CYS A 133 -1.93 52.61 -10.18
CA CYS A 133 -2.51 52.83 -8.85
C CYS A 133 -3.71 53.77 -9.04
N SER A 134 -4.93 53.20 -8.98
CA SER A 134 -6.13 54.00 -8.76
C SER A 134 -6.23 54.31 -7.26
N SER A 135 -6.71 55.52 -6.93
CA SER A 135 -6.83 56.04 -5.56
C SER A 135 -7.58 55.11 -4.59
N ARG A 136 -8.41 54.20 -5.09
CA ARG A 136 -9.13 53.19 -4.30
C ARG A 136 -8.24 52.02 -3.82
N SER A 137 -7.17 51.70 -4.54
CA SER A 137 -6.23 50.62 -4.15
C SER A 137 -5.34 51.03 -2.97
N LEU A 138 -5.04 52.32 -2.84
CA LEU A 138 -4.16 52.85 -1.80
C LEU A 138 -4.86 52.86 -0.44
N VAL A 139 -6.17 53.14 -0.41
CA VAL A 139 -7.01 53.05 0.79
C VAL A 139 -7.06 51.61 1.32
N CYS A 140 -7.21 50.61 0.45
CA CYS A 140 -7.21 49.20 0.87
C CYS A 140 -5.88 48.75 1.46
N VAL A 141 -4.75 49.22 0.92
CA VAL A 141 -3.41 48.91 1.45
C VAL A 141 -3.21 49.56 2.82
N VAL A 142 -3.67 50.80 3.02
CA VAL A 142 -3.57 51.49 4.32
C VAL A 142 -4.41 50.80 5.38
N ILE A 143 -5.66 50.40 5.07
CA ILE A 143 -6.52 49.67 6.00
C ILE A 143 -5.91 48.30 6.35
N PHE A 144 -5.42 47.56 5.36
CA PHE A 144 -4.81 46.25 5.59
C PHE A 144 -3.53 46.35 6.44
N SER A 145 -2.70 47.36 6.18
CA SER A 145 -1.51 47.64 6.97
C SER A 145 -1.84 48.01 8.41
N GLY A 146 -2.90 48.80 8.63
CA GLY A 146 -3.39 49.15 9.96
C GLY A 146 -3.91 47.94 10.76
N ILE A 147 -4.61 47.02 10.10
CA ILE A 147 -5.10 45.77 10.74
C ILE A 147 -3.92 44.88 11.14
N VAL A 148 -2.92 44.71 10.27
CA VAL A 148 -1.72 43.92 10.59
C VAL A 148 -0.96 44.55 11.76
N PHE A 149 -0.83 45.88 11.78
CA PHE A 149 -0.15 46.58 12.88
C PHE A 149 -0.90 46.43 14.21
N PHE A 150 -2.23 46.50 14.20
CA PHE A 150 -3.06 46.27 15.38
C PHE A 150 -2.93 44.84 15.92
N TYR A 151 -2.86 43.83 15.04
CA TYR A 151 -2.64 42.43 15.44
C TYR A 151 -1.24 42.20 16.02
N MET A 152 -0.19 42.83 15.44
CA MET A 152 1.17 42.74 15.97
C MET A 152 1.32 43.46 17.31
N PHE A 153 0.63 44.59 17.50
CA PHE A 153 0.62 45.30 18.76
C PHE A 153 -0.12 44.51 19.85
N THR A 154 -1.31 43.98 19.57
CA THR A 154 -2.06 43.15 20.54
C THR A 154 -1.34 41.87 20.97
N PHE A 155 -0.51 41.28 20.09
CA PHE A 155 0.35 40.14 20.44
C PHE A 155 1.60 40.50 21.24
N THR A 156 2.06 41.75 21.21
CA THR A 156 3.27 42.19 21.94
C THR A 156 2.98 42.80 23.31
N VAL A 157 1.72 43.17 23.61
CA VAL A 157 1.32 43.72 24.93
C VAL A 157 0.56 42.75 25.85
N SER A 158 0.53 41.45 25.53
CA SER A 158 -0.06 40.42 26.40
C SER A 158 1.05 39.66 27.14
N PRO A 159 1.21 39.81 28.47
CA PRO A 159 2.21 39.05 29.22
C PRO A 159 1.76 37.59 29.37
N PHE A 160 2.33 36.69 28.56
CA PHE A 160 2.25 35.25 28.80
C PHE A 160 3.07 34.91 30.05
N SER A 161 2.38 34.55 31.13
CA SER A 161 2.99 33.98 32.32
C SER A 161 3.55 32.58 32.01
N CYS A 162 4.87 32.46 32.06
CA CYS A 162 5.59 31.20 32.06
C CYS A 162 5.31 30.44 33.37
N SER A 163 4.80 29.21 33.28
CA SER A 163 4.88 28.25 34.39
C SER A 163 5.97 27.23 34.08
N ASN A 164 7.04 27.26 34.87
CA ASN A 164 8.19 26.36 34.82
C ASN A 164 7.81 24.98 35.38
N ASN A 165 8.16 23.91 34.66
CA ASN A 165 8.41 22.59 35.26
C ASN A 165 9.87 22.22 34.97
N PRO A 166 10.71 21.94 35.98
CA PRO A 166 12.10 21.60 35.76
C PRO A 166 12.25 20.12 35.39
N ILE A 167 13.02 19.89 34.32
CA ILE A 167 13.58 18.59 33.94
C ILE A 167 14.91 18.45 34.70
N ILE A 168 15.04 17.44 35.57
CA ILE A 168 16.28 17.12 36.28
C ILE A 168 17.13 16.20 35.39
N HIS A 169 18.32 16.69 35.02
CA HIS A 169 19.42 15.94 34.41
C HIS A 169 20.17 15.13 35.48
N SER A 170 20.53 13.89 35.16
CA SER A 170 21.44 13.06 35.95
C SER A 170 22.90 13.29 35.52
N SER A 171 23.78 13.56 36.49
CA SER A 171 25.18 13.13 36.46
C SER A 171 25.80 13.29 37.85
N ASP A 172 26.17 12.13 38.40
CA ASP A 172 27.07 11.77 39.51
C ASP A 172 27.86 12.85 40.26
N SER A 173 27.82 12.81 41.60
CA SER A 173 28.92 12.28 42.45
C SER A 173 28.71 12.54 43.95
N GLU A 174 29.15 11.54 44.73
CA GLU A 174 29.55 11.51 46.16
C GLU A 174 28.56 11.32 47.32
N GLU A 175 28.82 10.21 48.02
CA GLU A 175 28.64 9.79 49.42
C GLU A 175 27.77 10.62 50.38
N SER A 176 26.78 9.98 51.01
CA SER A 176 26.86 9.65 52.44
C SER A 176 25.76 8.68 52.87
N SER A 177 26.15 7.72 53.71
CA SER A 177 25.34 6.67 54.31
C SER A 177 24.36 7.18 55.36
N THR A 178 23.09 6.77 55.32
CA THR A 178 22.26 6.68 56.53
C THR A 178 21.26 5.52 56.45
N ILE A 179 21.37 4.65 57.45
CA ILE A 179 20.61 3.43 57.69
C ILE A 179 19.18 3.76 58.17
N ILE A 180 18.16 3.13 57.59
CA ILE A 180 16.84 3.02 58.24
C ILE A 180 16.44 1.54 58.32
N ARG A 181 16.38 1.06 59.57
CA ARG A 181 15.92 -0.28 59.98
C ARG A 181 14.40 -0.37 59.82
N ILE A 182 13.91 -1.44 59.19
CA ILE A 182 12.51 -1.84 59.28
C ILE A 182 12.43 -3.09 60.17
N SER A 183 11.71 -2.93 61.27
CA SER A 183 11.42 -3.92 62.29
C SER A 183 10.50 -5.03 61.76
N THR A 184 10.90 -6.26 62.03
CA THR A 184 10.12 -7.48 61.89
C THR A 184 9.01 -7.56 62.95
N PHE A 185 7.78 -7.82 62.52
CA PHE A 185 6.75 -8.40 63.37
C PHE A 185 6.18 -9.65 62.72
N ASN A 186 6.38 -10.76 63.42
CA ASN A 186 5.87 -12.09 63.17
C ASN A 186 4.37 -12.11 63.49
N SER A 187 3.53 -12.55 62.56
CA SER A 187 2.17 -12.99 62.86
C SER A 187 1.92 -14.37 62.27
N SER A 188 1.61 -15.26 63.20
CA SER A 188 1.23 -16.65 63.12
C SER A 188 0.24 -17.00 62.01
N ARG A 189 0.58 -18.07 61.29
CA ARG A 189 -0.22 -18.71 60.25
C ARG A 189 -1.23 -19.66 60.89
N SER A 190 -2.52 -19.34 60.81
CA SER A 190 -3.61 -20.30 60.99
C SER A 190 -4.29 -20.53 59.64
N SER A 191 -4.28 -21.78 59.23
CA SER A 191 -4.78 -22.34 57.97
C SER A 191 -6.30 -22.22 57.81
N ILE A 192 -6.74 -21.60 56.71
CA ILE A 192 -8.04 -21.88 56.11
C ILE A 192 -7.77 -22.36 54.68
N SER A 193 -8.10 -23.62 54.43
CA SER A 193 -8.03 -24.30 53.14
C SER A 193 -9.17 -23.80 52.26
N SER A 194 -8.86 -23.01 51.23
CA SER A 194 -9.74 -22.79 50.08
C SER A 194 -9.10 -23.42 48.85
N THR A 195 -9.51 -24.65 48.55
CA THR A 195 -9.05 -25.43 47.40
C THR A 195 -9.70 -24.88 46.12
N SER A 196 -9.13 -23.83 45.53
CA SER A 196 -9.39 -23.49 44.13
C SER A 196 -8.42 -24.28 43.24
N PRO A 197 -8.88 -25.11 42.30
CA PRO A 197 -7.97 -25.81 41.39
C PRO A 197 -7.21 -24.78 40.53
N PRO A 198 -5.94 -25.06 40.18
CA PRO A 198 -5.16 -24.17 39.34
C PRO A 198 -5.87 -24.01 37.98
N PRO A 199 -5.80 -22.82 37.35
CA PRO A 199 -6.32 -22.66 36.01
C PRO A 199 -5.62 -23.68 35.11
N THR A 200 -6.41 -24.57 34.51
CA THR A 200 -5.94 -25.53 33.53
C THR A 200 -5.25 -24.78 32.40
N SER A 201 -3.92 -24.78 32.42
CA SER A 201 -3.10 -24.32 31.31
C SER A 201 -3.34 -25.30 30.16
N HIS A 202 -4.32 -24.99 29.31
CA HIS A 202 -4.44 -25.69 28.05
C HIS A 202 -3.11 -25.54 27.31
N PRO A 203 -2.44 -26.64 26.92
CA PRO A 203 -1.28 -26.53 26.06
C PRO A 203 -1.69 -25.75 24.80
N PRO A 204 -0.82 -24.85 24.28
CA PRO A 204 -1.11 -24.16 23.04
C PRO A 204 -1.52 -25.20 21.99
N PRO A 205 -2.57 -24.92 21.19
CA PRO A 205 -3.00 -25.87 20.18
C PRO A 205 -1.80 -26.28 19.33
N PRO A 206 -1.67 -27.58 18.97
CA PRO A 206 -0.53 -28.05 18.22
C PRO A 206 -0.32 -27.17 16.99
N ALA A 207 0.94 -26.76 16.77
CA ALA A 207 1.28 -25.89 15.66
C ALA A 207 0.73 -26.48 14.37
N SER A 208 -0.23 -25.78 13.74
CA SER A 208 -0.78 -26.21 12.47
C SER A 208 0.37 -26.41 11.47
N PRO A 209 0.36 -27.48 10.66
CA PRO A 209 1.42 -27.69 9.67
C PRO A 209 1.51 -26.48 8.74
N ALA A 210 2.71 -26.14 8.27
CA ALA A 210 2.93 -24.96 7.44
C ALA A 210 2.00 -24.91 6.22
N THR A 211 1.54 -23.71 5.86
CA THR A 211 0.85 -23.42 4.62
C THR A 211 1.78 -23.70 3.43
N MET A 212 1.22 -24.29 2.38
CA MET A 212 1.88 -24.70 1.14
C MET A 212 1.02 -24.23 -0.03
N LEU A 213 1.54 -24.25 -1.26
CA LEU A 213 0.80 -23.77 -2.45
C LEU A 213 -0.56 -24.45 -2.61
N ARG A 214 -0.63 -25.76 -2.35
CA ARG A 214 -1.89 -26.52 -2.40
C ARG A 214 -2.96 -26.04 -1.42
N HIS A 215 -2.60 -25.32 -0.35
CA HIS A 215 -3.56 -24.79 0.63
C HIS A 215 -4.14 -23.43 0.21
N ILE A 216 -3.61 -22.81 -0.84
CA ILE A 216 -4.03 -21.52 -1.38
C ILE A 216 -4.92 -21.78 -2.60
N VAL A 217 -5.98 -20.99 -2.80
CA VAL A 217 -6.73 -20.96 -4.06
C VAL A 217 -6.70 -19.56 -4.64
N PHE A 218 -6.25 -19.43 -5.90
CA PHE A 218 -6.20 -18.16 -6.60
C PHE A 218 -7.50 -17.92 -7.38
N GLY A 219 -8.12 -16.75 -7.21
CA GLY A 219 -9.19 -16.23 -8.05
C GLY A 219 -8.66 -15.05 -8.85
N ILE A 220 -8.41 -15.27 -10.14
CA ILE A 220 -7.81 -14.26 -11.02
C ILE A 220 -8.93 -13.57 -11.79
N ALA A 221 -9.07 -12.26 -11.61
CA ALA A 221 -10.03 -11.46 -12.35
C ALA A 221 -9.51 -11.16 -13.76
N ALA A 222 -10.25 -11.58 -14.78
CA ALA A 222 -9.89 -11.32 -16.15
C ALA A 222 -11.08 -10.80 -16.95
N SER A 223 -10.83 -10.36 -18.18
CA SER A 223 -11.88 -10.09 -19.18
C SER A 223 -11.52 -10.69 -20.53
N LYS A 224 -12.54 -11.05 -21.33
CA LYS A 224 -12.35 -11.53 -22.70
C LYS A 224 -11.55 -10.54 -23.55
N ASN A 225 -11.76 -9.25 -23.36
CA ASN A 225 -11.13 -8.20 -24.17
C ASN A 225 -9.61 -8.10 -23.96
N PHE A 226 -9.11 -8.41 -22.76
CA PHE A 226 -7.68 -8.37 -22.45
C PHE A 226 -7.03 -9.75 -22.37
N TRP A 227 -7.82 -10.83 -22.54
CA TRP A 227 -7.37 -12.20 -22.32
C TRP A 227 -6.13 -12.56 -23.15
N GLU A 228 -6.15 -12.26 -24.46
CA GLU A 228 -5.04 -12.63 -25.34
C GLU A 228 -3.71 -11.96 -24.98
N SER A 229 -3.74 -10.71 -24.52
CA SER A 229 -2.52 -9.99 -24.14
C SER A 229 -2.07 -10.29 -22.70
N ARG A 230 -3.00 -10.43 -21.76
CA ARG A 230 -2.68 -10.50 -20.32
C ARG A 230 -2.47 -11.92 -19.80
N LYS A 231 -3.02 -12.95 -20.46
CA LYS A 231 -2.77 -14.35 -20.07
C LYS A 231 -1.28 -14.71 -20.04
N GLU A 232 -0.46 -14.01 -20.83
CA GLU A 232 0.98 -14.20 -20.83
C GLU A 232 1.62 -13.86 -19.49
N TYR A 233 1.12 -12.90 -18.72
CA TYR A 233 1.61 -12.64 -17.35
C TYR A 233 1.29 -13.79 -16.40
N ILE A 234 0.09 -14.36 -16.50
CA ILE A 234 -0.35 -15.49 -15.67
C ILE A 234 0.57 -16.70 -15.88
N LYS A 235 0.91 -17.00 -17.13
CA LYS A 235 1.80 -18.12 -17.50
C LYS A 235 3.18 -18.04 -16.83
N ILE A 236 3.66 -16.85 -16.50
CA ILE A 236 5.00 -16.64 -15.93
C ILE A 236 5.10 -17.20 -14.51
N TRP A 237 4.08 -16.92 -13.68
CA TRP A 237 4.13 -17.23 -12.25
C TRP A 237 3.28 -18.45 -11.87
N TRP A 238 2.33 -18.84 -12.72
CA TRP A 238 1.51 -20.00 -12.49
C TRP A 238 2.33 -21.29 -12.57
N GLN A 239 2.17 -22.17 -11.58
CA GLN A 239 2.83 -23.49 -11.56
C GLN A 239 1.77 -24.59 -11.69
N PRO A 240 1.58 -25.14 -12.91
CA PRO A 240 0.63 -26.21 -13.15
C PRO A 240 0.85 -27.39 -12.19
N ARG A 241 -0.23 -28.02 -11.74
CA ARG A 241 -0.24 -29.18 -10.81
C ARG A 241 0.24 -28.89 -9.38
N GLN A 242 0.93 -27.79 -9.11
CA GLN A 242 1.33 -27.38 -7.76
C GLN A 242 0.35 -26.38 -7.14
N MET A 243 -0.24 -25.53 -7.98
CA MET A 243 -1.21 -24.53 -7.58
C MET A 243 -2.63 -24.91 -7.99
N ARG A 244 -3.60 -24.28 -7.34
CA ARG A 244 -5.03 -24.39 -7.67
C ARG A 244 -5.66 -23.01 -7.69
N GLY A 245 -6.58 -22.82 -8.63
CA GLY A 245 -7.12 -21.51 -8.90
C GLY A 245 -7.88 -21.46 -10.21
N PHE A 246 -8.53 -20.33 -10.43
CA PHE A 246 -9.45 -20.11 -11.53
C PHE A 246 -9.27 -18.71 -12.10
N VAL A 247 -9.28 -18.62 -13.42
CA VAL A 247 -9.44 -17.35 -14.13
C VAL A 247 -10.93 -17.10 -14.32
N TRP A 248 -11.44 -16.01 -13.76
CA TRP A 248 -12.85 -15.62 -13.83
C TRP A 248 -13.06 -14.54 -14.89
N LEU A 249 -13.65 -14.94 -16.02
CA LEU A 249 -13.97 -14.07 -17.15
C LEU A 249 -15.42 -13.57 -17.09
N ASP A 250 -15.71 -12.52 -17.86
CA ASP A 250 -17.06 -12.08 -18.21
C ASP A 250 -17.70 -12.96 -19.28
N GLU A 251 -16.92 -13.40 -20.27
CA GLU A 251 -17.40 -14.15 -21.42
C GLU A 251 -16.46 -15.32 -21.77
N PRO A 252 -16.97 -16.36 -22.46
CA PRO A 252 -16.14 -17.43 -22.99
C PRO A 252 -15.05 -16.94 -23.95
N VAL A 253 -13.89 -17.59 -23.87
CA VAL A 253 -12.73 -17.39 -24.76
C VAL A 253 -12.34 -18.72 -25.40
N ASN A 254 -11.82 -18.65 -26.62
CA ASN A 254 -11.35 -19.83 -27.35
C ASN A 254 -9.87 -20.09 -27.02
N GLU A 255 -9.61 -20.73 -25.88
CA GLU A 255 -8.22 -21.06 -25.48
C GLU A 255 -7.76 -22.40 -26.07
N PRO A 256 -6.65 -22.43 -26.84
CA PRO A 256 -6.10 -23.66 -27.37
C PRO A 256 -5.73 -24.67 -26.27
N ARG A 257 -5.89 -25.98 -26.56
CA ARG A 257 -5.54 -27.04 -25.59
C ARG A 257 -4.07 -27.02 -25.17
N SER A 258 -3.17 -26.61 -26.08
CA SER A 258 -1.73 -26.52 -25.82
C SER A 258 -1.43 -25.52 -24.70
N SER A 259 -1.99 -24.32 -24.78
CA SER A 259 -1.79 -23.25 -23.79
C SER A 259 -2.66 -23.40 -22.54
N ALA A 260 -3.82 -24.05 -22.63
CA ALA A 260 -4.67 -24.34 -21.48
C ALA A 260 -3.95 -25.14 -20.38
N SER A 261 -2.98 -25.99 -20.75
CA SER A 261 -2.18 -26.75 -19.78
C SER A 261 -1.25 -25.89 -18.90
N SER A 262 -0.92 -24.68 -19.37
CA SER A 262 -0.06 -23.70 -18.68
C SER A 262 -0.83 -22.65 -17.89
N LEU A 263 -2.16 -22.73 -17.87
CA LEU A 263 -3.03 -21.73 -17.26
C LEU A 263 -3.90 -22.33 -16.13
N PRO A 264 -4.40 -21.51 -15.20
CA PRO A 264 -5.46 -21.92 -14.29
C PRO A 264 -6.76 -22.25 -15.04
N ILE A 265 -7.67 -22.97 -14.38
CA ILE A 265 -8.96 -23.35 -14.99
C ILE A 265 -9.79 -22.10 -15.26
N ILE A 266 -10.29 -21.96 -16.48
CA ILE A 266 -11.15 -20.83 -16.85
C ILE A 266 -12.59 -21.07 -16.35
N LYS A 267 -13.19 -20.04 -15.76
CA LYS A 267 -14.58 -19.97 -15.30
C LYS A 267 -15.23 -18.69 -15.79
N ILE A 268 -16.55 -18.73 -15.97
CA ILE A 268 -17.36 -17.55 -16.29
C ILE A 268 -18.04 -17.09 -15.01
N SER A 269 -17.92 -15.79 -14.73
CA SER A 269 -18.53 -15.18 -13.55
C SER A 269 -20.06 -15.25 -13.65
N ALA A 270 -20.72 -15.45 -12.52
CA ALA A 270 -22.17 -15.49 -12.47
C ALA A 270 -22.81 -14.14 -12.87
N ASN A 271 -24.05 -14.20 -13.36
CA ASN A 271 -24.81 -13.02 -13.76
C ASN A 271 -24.99 -12.04 -12.57
N THR A 272 -24.77 -10.74 -12.83
CA THR A 272 -24.88 -9.65 -11.85
C THR A 272 -25.93 -8.59 -12.21
N SER A 273 -26.80 -8.84 -13.20
CA SER A 273 -27.84 -7.89 -13.63
C SER A 273 -28.81 -7.49 -12.51
N ASN A 274 -29.04 -8.37 -11.53
CA ASN A 274 -29.92 -8.09 -10.40
C ASN A 274 -29.32 -7.12 -9.37
N PHE A 275 -28.01 -6.84 -9.42
CA PHE A 275 -27.39 -5.89 -8.51
C PHE A 275 -27.52 -4.45 -9.03
N PRO A 276 -27.96 -3.51 -8.18
CA PRO A 276 -27.97 -2.09 -8.51
C PRO A 276 -26.53 -1.57 -8.64
N TYR A 277 -26.32 -0.67 -9.60
CA TYR A 277 -25.05 0.03 -9.78
C TYR A 277 -25.35 1.46 -10.19
N THR A 278 -24.99 2.42 -9.34
CA THR A 278 -25.38 3.83 -9.50
C THR A 278 -24.19 4.76 -9.70
N HIS A 279 -22.95 4.25 -9.62
CA HIS A 279 -21.75 5.05 -9.86
C HIS A 279 -21.62 5.45 -11.34
N LYS A 280 -21.54 6.75 -11.63
CA LYS A 280 -21.60 7.30 -13.00
C LYS A 280 -20.34 7.08 -13.84
N HIS A 281 -19.17 6.96 -13.20
CA HIS A 281 -17.87 6.87 -13.88
C HIS A 281 -17.18 5.51 -13.76
N GLY A 282 -17.85 4.52 -13.19
CA GLY A 282 -17.28 3.19 -13.00
C GLY A 282 -17.93 2.15 -13.91
N SER A 283 -17.35 0.96 -13.95
CA SER A 283 -17.85 -0.14 -14.78
C SER A 283 -18.71 -1.11 -13.96
N ARG A 284 -19.84 -1.56 -14.53
CA ARG A 284 -20.65 -2.64 -13.95
C ARG A 284 -19.88 -3.96 -13.81
N SER A 285 -18.79 -4.16 -14.56
CA SER A 285 -17.91 -5.33 -14.40
C SER A 285 -17.33 -5.45 -12.98
N ALA A 286 -17.23 -4.34 -12.24
CA ALA A 286 -16.81 -4.35 -10.83
C ALA A 286 -17.69 -5.26 -9.94
N LEU A 287 -18.98 -5.40 -10.27
CA LEU A 287 -19.90 -6.27 -9.54
C LEU A 287 -19.46 -7.74 -9.63
N ARG A 288 -19.15 -8.24 -10.83
CA ARG A 288 -18.70 -9.64 -11.01
C ARG A 288 -17.33 -9.85 -10.37
N ILE A 289 -16.41 -8.90 -10.53
CA ILE A 289 -15.05 -9.01 -9.99
C ILE A 289 -15.09 -9.08 -8.47
N SER A 290 -15.94 -8.26 -7.82
CA SER A 290 -16.09 -8.30 -6.36
C SER A 290 -16.54 -9.68 -5.85
N ARG A 291 -17.31 -10.43 -6.63
CA ARG A 291 -17.87 -11.73 -6.23
C ARG A 291 -16.93 -12.92 -6.41
N ILE A 292 -15.76 -12.73 -7.04
CA ILE A 292 -14.82 -13.82 -7.35
C ILE A 292 -14.45 -14.65 -6.12
N VAL A 293 -14.20 -14.03 -4.97
CA VAL A 293 -13.88 -14.75 -3.73
C VAL A 293 -15.05 -15.64 -3.32
N ALA A 294 -16.28 -15.11 -3.28
CA ALA A 294 -17.46 -15.89 -2.91
C ALA A 294 -17.80 -16.97 -3.94
N GLU A 295 -17.63 -16.70 -5.23
CA GLU A 295 -17.81 -17.70 -6.29
C GLU A 295 -16.80 -18.84 -6.17
N THR A 296 -15.54 -18.52 -5.83
CA THR A 296 -14.51 -19.52 -5.57
C THR A 296 -14.81 -20.34 -4.30
N VAL A 297 -15.34 -19.71 -3.24
CA VAL A 297 -15.80 -20.42 -2.02
C VAL A 297 -16.90 -21.43 -2.35
N ARG A 298 -17.85 -21.09 -3.23
CA ARG A 298 -18.97 -21.96 -3.62
C ARG A 298 -18.53 -23.21 -4.39
N LEU A 299 -17.30 -23.25 -4.92
CA LEU A 299 -16.72 -24.46 -5.49
C LEU A 299 -16.40 -25.53 -4.41
N ASN A 300 -16.48 -25.17 -3.13
CA ASN A 300 -16.34 -26.07 -1.98
C ASN A 300 -15.10 -26.96 -2.03
N LEU A 301 -13.96 -26.36 -2.39
CA LEU A 301 -12.68 -27.07 -2.44
C LEU A 301 -12.22 -27.49 -1.03
N ALA A 302 -11.77 -28.73 -0.90
CA ALA A 302 -11.22 -29.27 0.33
C ALA A 302 -9.83 -28.68 0.65
N ASP A 303 -9.47 -28.69 1.93
CA ASP A 303 -8.13 -28.29 2.41
C ASP A 303 -7.68 -26.89 1.94
N VAL A 304 -8.61 -25.93 1.94
CA VAL A 304 -8.32 -24.51 1.70
C VAL A 304 -8.02 -23.79 3.00
N ARG A 305 -6.99 -22.96 2.99
CA ARG A 305 -6.63 -22.07 4.10
C ARG A 305 -6.73 -20.61 3.71
N TRP A 306 -6.41 -20.31 2.45
CA TRP A 306 -6.37 -18.94 1.93
C TRP A 306 -7.01 -18.85 0.55
N PHE A 307 -7.81 -17.81 0.35
CA PHE A 307 -8.35 -17.37 -0.93
C PHE A 307 -7.57 -16.13 -1.34
N VAL A 308 -6.90 -16.17 -2.48
CA VAL A 308 -6.06 -15.08 -2.98
C VAL A 308 -6.68 -14.53 -4.24
N MET A 309 -6.86 -13.22 -4.29
CA MET A 309 -7.40 -12.51 -5.46
C MET A 309 -6.30 -11.65 -6.08
N GLY A 310 -6.31 -11.56 -7.40
CA GLY A 310 -5.53 -10.59 -8.18
C GLY A 310 -6.13 -10.45 -9.58
N ASP A 311 -5.66 -9.47 -10.34
CA ASP A 311 -6.07 -9.23 -11.72
C ASP A 311 -5.21 -10.04 -12.71
N ASP A 312 -5.61 -10.08 -13.98
CA ASP A 312 -4.93 -10.82 -15.05
C ASP A 312 -3.55 -10.27 -15.44
N ASP A 313 -3.20 -9.07 -14.98
CA ASP A 313 -1.87 -8.45 -15.06
C ASP A 313 -1.18 -8.32 -13.69
N THR A 314 -1.71 -9.00 -12.66
CA THR A 314 -1.02 -9.16 -11.37
C THR A 314 -0.05 -10.32 -11.45
N VAL A 315 1.22 -10.06 -11.16
CA VAL A 315 2.27 -11.08 -11.11
C VAL A 315 2.57 -11.40 -9.65
N PHE A 316 2.27 -12.63 -9.21
CA PHE A 316 2.57 -13.11 -7.86
C PHE A 316 3.94 -13.75 -7.79
N ILE A 317 4.66 -13.57 -6.68
CA ILE A 317 5.83 -14.36 -6.29
C ILE A 317 5.36 -15.39 -5.25
N PRO A 318 4.97 -16.60 -5.66
CA PRO A 318 4.13 -17.48 -4.83
C PRO A 318 4.85 -17.96 -3.56
N ASP A 319 6.15 -18.19 -3.66
CA ASP A 319 7.02 -18.51 -2.54
C ASP A 319 7.03 -17.41 -1.47
N ASN A 320 7.06 -16.15 -1.89
CA ASN A 320 7.02 -15.00 -0.99
C ASN A 320 5.64 -14.82 -0.39
N LEU A 321 4.57 -15.06 -1.16
CA LEU A 321 3.21 -15.10 -0.62
C LEU A 321 3.07 -16.15 0.49
N ILE A 322 3.59 -17.36 0.31
CA ILE A 322 3.58 -18.40 1.35
C ILE A 322 4.30 -17.94 2.61
N ARG A 323 5.46 -17.28 2.48
CA ARG A 323 6.22 -16.75 3.63
C ARG A 323 5.43 -15.72 4.42
N VAL A 324 4.64 -14.89 3.75
CA VAL A 324 3.75 -13.93 4.41
C VAL A 324 2.61 -14.66 5.13
N LEU A 325 1.94 -15.59 4.44
CA LEU A 325 0.78 -16.30 4.99
C LEU A 325 1.14 -17.25 6.15
N ASN A 326 2.36 -17.81 6.16
CA ASN A 326 2.83 -18.69 7.23
C ASN A 326 3.06 -17.98 8.57
N LYS A 327 3.09 -16.65 8.58
CA LYS A 327 3.18 -15.86 9.82
C LYS A 327 1.84 -15.68 10.53
N LEU A 328 0.75 -16.08 9.90
CA LEU A 328 -0.61 -15.82 10.36
C LEU A 328 -1.37 -17.13 10.60
N ASP A 329 -2.13 -17.19 11.68
CA ASP A 329 -3.02 -18.33 11.94
C ASP A 329 -4.21 -18.29 10.96
N HIS A 330 -4.16 -19.13 9.93
CA HIS A 330 -5.18 -19.22 8.89
C HIS A 330 -6.59 -19.60 9.39
N ARG A 331 -6.75 -19.97 10.67
CA ARG A 331 -8.03 -20.23 11.33
C ARG A 331 -8.69 -18.97 11.88
N GLN A 332 -7.99 -17.84 11.87
CA GLN A 332 -8.49 -16.53 12.29
C GLN A 332 -8.87 -15.68 11.08
N PRO A 333 -9.82 -14.73 11.21
CA PRO A 333 -10.29 -13.91 10.11
C PRO A 333 -9.26 -12.84 9.72
N TYR A 334 -8.50 -13.10 8.66
CA TYR A 334 -7.54 -12.17 8.09
C TYR A 334 -7.92 -11.71 6.68
N TYR A 335 -7.81 -10.39 6.45
CA TYR A 335 -7.83 -9.72 5.15
C TYR A 335 -6.48 -9.03 4.95
N ILE A 336 -5.66 -9.50 4.02
CA ILE A 336 -4.24 -9.14 3.91
C ILE A 336 -3.98 -8.57 2.51
N GLY A 337 -3.28 -7.45 2.43
CA GLY A 337 -2.89 -6.83 1.16
C GLY A 337 -2.24 -5.48 1.42
N SER A 338 -2.26 -4.57 0.44
CA SER A 338 -1.77 -3.21 0.63
C SER A 338 -2.66 -2.17 -0.02
N GLN A 339 -2.51 -0.95 0.48
CA GLN A 339 -3.06 0.27 -0.10
C GLN A 339 -2.32 0.64 -1.40
N SER A 340 -2.87 1.59 -2.15
CA SER A 340 -2.24 2.16 -3.34
C SER A 340 -1.01 3.00 -2.99
N GLU A 341 -0.03 3.02 -3.89
CA GLU A 341 1.09 3.97 -3.89
C GLU A 341 0.64 5.43 -4.03
N SER A 342 -0.58 5.67 -4.53
CA SER A 342 -1.17 7.00 -4.71
C SER A 342 -1.95 7.46 -3.47
N HIS A 343 -1.50 8.56 -2.86
CA HIS A 343 -2.13 9.18 -1.69
C HIS A 343 -3.58 9.56 -1.95
N LEU A 344 -3.85 10.14 -3.13
CA LEU A 344 -5.17 10.59 -3.51
C LEU A 344 -6.13 9.43 -3.79
N GLN A 345 -5.65 8.33 -4.38
CA GLN A 345 -6.48 7.13 -4.54
C GLN A 345 -6.92 6.62 -3.16
N ASN A 346 -6.02 6.55 -2.19
CA ASN A 346 -6.35 6.09 -0.83
C ASN A 346 -7.32 7.02 -0.09
N ILE A 347 -7.28 8.34 -0.35
CA ILE A 347 -8.27 9.30 0.21
C ILE A 347 -9.64 9.09 -0.42
N ILE A 348 -9.70 8.87 -1.74
CA ILE A 348 -10.95 8.75 -2.48
C ILE A 348 -11.65 7.43 -2.16
N PHE A 349 -10.88 6.34 -2.05
CA PHE A 349 -11.40 5.01 -1.78
C PHE A 349 -11.27 4.67 -0.30
N SER A 350 -10.12 4.15 0.15
CA SER A 350 -9.85 3.95 1.57
C SER A 350 -8.40 3.56 1.85
N TYR A 351 -7.85 4.03 2.97
CA TYR A 351 -6.60 3.51 3.55
C TYR A 351 -6.75 2.12 4.18
N ALA A 352 -7.99 1.66 4.40
CA ALA A 352 -8.31 0.35 4.93
C ALA A 352 -8.66 -0.68 3.82
N MET A 353 -8.46 -0.35 2.56
CA MET A 353 -8.70 -1.22 1.40
C MET A 353 -7.40 -1.87 0.95
N ALA A 354 -7.40 -3.19 0.75
CA ALA A 354 -6.43 -3.80 -0.14
C ALA A 354 -6.88 -3.56 -1.58
N TYR A 355 -6.03 -2.92 -2.37
CA TYR A 355 -6.32 -2.67 -3.77
C TYR A 355 -6.29 -3.99 -4.56
N GLY A 356 -7.30 -4.20 -5.39
CA GLY A 356 -7.54 -5.50 -6.05
C GLY A 356 -6.40 -5.92 -6.97
N GLY A 357 -5.89 -4.99 -7.77
CA GLY A 357 -4.78 -5.25 -8.69
C GLY A 357 -3.44 -5.50 -7.99
N GLY A 358 -3.20 -4.91 -6.82
CA GLY A 358 -2.07 -5.25 -5.97
C GLY A 358 -2.18 -6.67 -5.41
N GLY A 359 -3.35 -7.28 -5.50
CA GLY A 359 -3.67 -8.58 -4.96
C GLY A 359 -3.92 -8.54 -3.45
N PHE A 360 -4.73 -9.48 -2.98
CA PHE A 360 -4.99 -9.66 -1.56
C PHE A 360 -5.28 -11.11 -1.21
N ALA A 361 -5.10 -11.46 0.06
CA ALA A 361 -5.40 -12.77 0.61
C ALA A 361 -6.46 -12.68 1.72
N ILE A 362 -7.41 -13.62 1.71
CA ILE A 362 -8.45 -13.77 2.72
C ILE A 362 -8.35 -15.17 3.31
N SER A 363 -8.28 -15.27 4.63
CA SER A 363 -8.34 -16.56 5.35
C SER A 363 -9.67 -17.29 5.09
N ARG A 364 -9.65 -18.63 5.13
CA ARG A 364 -10.87 -19.43 4.84
C ARG A 364 -12.09 -19.05 5.70
N PRO A 365 -12.00 -18.87 7.04
CA PRO A 365 -13.15 -18.47 7.84
C PRO A 365 -13.76 -17.15 7.35
N LEU A 366 -12.92 -16.15 7.07
CA LEU A 366 -13.38 -14.85 6.57
C LEU A 366 -13.99 -14.96 5.16
N ALA A 367 -13.41 -15.76 4.28
CA ALA A 367 -13.95 -15.96 2.93
C ALA A 367 -15.34 -16.60 2.97
N ILE A 368 -15.59 -17.52 3.90
CA ILE A 368 -16.91 -18.13 4.13
C ILE A 368 -17.90 -17.09 4.64
N SER A 369 -17.53 -16.31 5.67
CA SER A 369 -18.37 -15.23 6.18
C SER A 369 -18.71 -14.21 5.10
N LEU A 370 -17.72 -13.81 4.29
CA LEU A 370 -17.93 -12.95 3.13
C LEU A 370 -18.94 -13.59 2.16
N ALA A 371 -18.76 -14.84 1.76
CA ALA A 371 -19.64 -15.50 0.78
C ALA A 371 -21.11 -15.60 1.23
N GLN A 372 -21.38 -15.68 2.53
CA GLN A 372 -22.74 -15.74 3.11
C GLN A 372 -23.47 -14.39 3.08
N MET A 373 -22.73 -13.29 3.00
CA MET A 373 -23.27 -11.94 3.20
C MET A 373 -23.04 -11.00 2.01
N GLN A 374 -22.05 -11.27 1.16
CA GLN A 374 -21.53 -10.37 0.15
C GLN A 374 -22.60 -9.83 -0.79
N ASP A 375 -23.51 -10.69 -1.28
CA ASP A 375 -24.57 -10.25 -2.19
C ASP A 375 -25.47 -9.19 -1.53
N ARG A 376 -25.76 -9.30 -0.22
CA ARG A 376 -26.49 -8.26 0.54
C ARG A 376 -25.67 -6.98 0.75
N CYS A 377 -24.35 -7.10 0.94
CA CYS A 377 -23.45 -5.94 1.03
C CYS A 377 -23.40 -5.18 -0.30
N ILE A 378 -23.24 -5.87 -1.43
CA ILE A 378 -23.23 -5.25 -2.76
C ILE A 378 -24.55 -4.48 -3.01
N HIS A 379 -25.70 -5.01 -2.59
CA HIS A 379 -26.98 -4.30 -2.66
C HIS A 379 -27.02 -3.01 -1.84
N ARG A 380 -26.38 -2.96 -0.66
CA ARG A 380 -26.31 -1.76 0.20
C ARG A 380 -25.38 -0.70 -0.34
N TYR A 381 -24.39 -1.09 -1.15
CA TYR A 381 -23.36 -0.19 -1.67
C TYR A 381 -23.37 -0.08 -3.22
N PRO A 382 -24.50 0.32 -3.84
CA PRO A 382 -24.60 0.44 -5.29
C PRO A 382 -23.74 1.58 -5.86
N ALA A 383 -23.43 2.57 -5.02
CA ALA A 383 -22.74 3.79 -5.40
C ALA A 383 -21.21 3.67 -5.38
N LEU A 384 -20.63 2.56 -4.89
CA LEU A 384 -19.17 2.40 -4.85
C LEU A 384 -18.57 2.23 -6.26
N TYR A 385 -17.32 2.61 -6.44
CA TYR A 385 -16.69 2.65 -7.76
C TYR A 385 -16.31 1.25 -8.24
N GLY A 386 -15.38 0.61 -7.53
CA GLY A 386 -14.67 -0.59 -7.95
C GLY A 386 -15.11 -1.86 -7.22
N SER A 387 -14.44 -2.96 -7.55
CA SER A 387 -14.65 -4.26 -6.90
C SER A 387 -14.01 -4.32 -5.51
N ASP A 388 -12.81 -3.77 -5.38
CA ASP A 388 -12.03 -3.64 -4.15
C ASP A 388 -12.70 -2.72 -3.12
N ASP A 389 -13.26 -1.60 -3.57
CA ASP A 389 -14.07 -0.68 -2.76
C ASP A 389 -15.25 -1.43 -2.09
N ARG A 390 -15.91 -2.31 -2.86
CA ARG A 390 -16.99 -3.18 -2.36
C ARG A 390 -16.48 -4.26 -1.41
N ILE A 391 -15.33 -4.87 -1.71
CA ILE A 391 -14.72 -5.82 -0.78
C ILE A 391 -14.42 -5.13 0.55
N GLN A 392 -13.82 -3.95 0.54
CA GLN A 392 -13.53 -3.19 1.75
C GLN A 392 -14.81 -2.83 2.53
N ALA A 393 -15.87 -2.40 1.85
CA ALA A 393 -17.15 -2.14 2.50
C ALA A 393 -17.72 -3.39 3.18
N CYS A 394 -17.65 -4.55 2.52
CA CYS A 394 -18.08 -5.82 3.14
C CYS A 394 -17.17 -6.23 4.31
N MET A 395 -15.86 -5.98 4.23
CA MET A 395 -14.94 -6.22 5.35
C MET A 395 -15.25 -5.31 6.55
N ALA A 396 -15.66 -4.07 6.31
CA ALA A 396 -16.09 -3.14 7.34
C ALA A 396 -17.37 -3.62 8.04
N GLU A 397 -18.35 -4.15 7.29
CA GLU A 397 -19.54 -4.78 7.89
C GLU A 397 -19.20 -6.02 8.72
N LEU A 398 -18.21 -6.80 8.27
CA LEU A 398 -17.71 -7.98 9.00
C LEU A 398 -16.82 -7.61 10.19
N GLY A 399 -16.44 -6.34 10.33
CA GLY A 399 -15.56 -5.86 11.41
C GLY A 399 -14.11 -6.34 11.29
N VAL A 400 -13.64 -6.68 10.07
CA VAL A 400 -12.27 -7.16 9.86
C VAL A 400 -11.41 -6.08 9.18
N PRO A 401 -10.35 -5.59 9.85
CA PRO A 401 -9.48 -4.58 9.27
C PRO A 401 -8.47 -5.18 8.27
N LEU A 402 -7.93 -4.31 7.42
CA LEU A 402 -6.80 -4.64 6.56
C LEU A 402 -5.54 -4.92 7.39
N THR A 403 -5.00 -6.13 7.23
CA THR A 403 -3.65 -6.49 7.62
C THR A 403 -2.70 -6.05 6.52
N ARG A 404 -2.15 -4.84 6.65
CA ARG A 404 -1.29 -4.26 5.61
C ARG A 404 0.05 -4.99 5.52
N HIS A 405 0.43 -5.39 4.31
CA HIS A 405 1.74 -5.96 4.02
C HIS A 405 2.41 -5.22 2.85
N PRO A 406 3.60 -4.62 3.04
CA PRO A 406 4.20 -3.67 2.08
C PRO A 406 4.77 -4.31 0.81
N GLY A 407 4.74 -5.64 0.70
CA GLY A 407 5.16 -6.37 -0.51
C GLY A 407 4.06 -6.59 -1.55
N PHE A 408 2.82 -6.18 -1.27
CA PHE A 408 1.76 -6.14 -2.27
C PHE A 408 1.76 -4.77 -2.95
N HIS A 409 1.89 -4.74 -4.29
CA HIS A 409 2.05 -3.49 -5.04
C HIS A 409 0.99 -3.32 -6.11
N GLN A 410 0.23 -2.23 -6.00
CA GLN A 410 -0.77 -1.79 -6.97
C GLN A 410 -0.13 -0.96 -8.10
N PHE A 411 0.99 -0.28 -7.84
CA PHE A 411 1.64 0.70 -8.71
C PHE A 411 0.65 1.58 -9.49
N ASP A 412 -0.24 2.28 -8.78
CA ASP A 412 -1.02 3.39 -9.36
C ASP A 412 -0.12 4.61 -9.64
N VAL A 413 0.86 4.40 -10.51
CA VAL A 413 1.90 5.32 -10.96
C VAL A 413 2.13 5.08 -12.46
N TYR A 414 2.81 6.00 -13.12
CA TYR A 414 3.15 5.88 -14.53
C TYR A 414 4.67 6.02 -14.75
N GLY A 415 5.16 5.47 -15.85
CA GLY A 415 6.57 5.58 -16.26
C GLY A 415 7.48 4.58 -15.56
N ASP A 416 8.68 5.01 -15.19
CA ASP A 416 9.77 4.14 -14.75
C ASP A 416 9.68 3.79 -13.25
N LEU A 417 9.50 2.49 -12.96
CA LEU A 417 9.44 1.92 -11.61
C LEU A 417 10.80 1.80 -10.90
N LEU A 418 11.91 2.18 -11.54
CA LEU A 418 13.27 2.10 -10.99
C LEU A 418 13.34 2.56 -9.54
N GLY A 419 12.78 3.73 -9.22
CA GLY A 419 12.80 4.28 -7.87
C GLY A 419 12.10 3.42 -6.82
N LEU A 420 10.98 2.79 -7.16
CA LEU A 420 10.19 1.95 -6.26
C LEU A 420 10.86 0.59 -6.04
N LEU A 421 11.29 -0.05 -7.12
CA LEU A 421 11.88 -1.38 -7.08
C LEU A 421 13.34 -1.36 -6.57
N ALA A 422 14.10 -0.29 -6.85
CA ALA A 422 15.47 -0.16 -6.35
C ALA A 422 15.55 0.11 -4.83
N ALA A 423 14.49 0.69 -4.27
CA ALA A 423 14.33 1.00 -2.85
C ALA A 423 13.13 0.26 -2.25
N HIS A 424 12.89 -0.98 -2.68
CA HIS A 424 11.79 -1.80 -2.17
C HIS A 424 11.87 -1.90 -0.64
N PRO A 425 10.73 -1.84 0.08
CA PRO A 425 10.70 -1.98 1.53
C PRO A 425 11.35 -3.27 2.03
N VAL A 426 11.75 -3.29 3.31
CA VAL A 426 12.34 -4.48 3.97
C VAL A 426 11.25 -5.51 4.27
N ALA A 427 10.76 -6.15 3.22
CA ALA A 427 9.72 -7.16 3.22
C ALA A 427 9.86 -8.02 1.95
N PRO A 428 9.33 -9.26 1.93
CA PRO A 428 9.31 -10.04 0.71
C PRO A 428 8.46 -9.32 -0.35
N LEU A 429 8.96 -9.21 -1.58
CA LEU A 429 8.15 -8.76 -2.72
C LEU A 429 7.10 -9.86 -3.01
N VAL A 430 5.82 -9.52 -2.96
CA VAL A 430 4.72 -10.49 -3.10
C VAL A 430 4.04 -10.37 -4.46
N THR A 431 3.75 -9.15 -4.90
CA THR A 431 3.08 -8.90 -6.18
C THR A 431 3.65 -7.69 -6.92
N LEU A 432 3.44 -7.68 -8.24
CA LEU A 432 3.63 -6.53 -9.12
C LEU A 432 2.36 -6.33 -9.95
N HIS A 433 1.87 -5.11 -10.00
CA HIS A 433 0.77 -4.58 -10.82
C HIS A 433 0.99 -3.05 -10.86
N HIS A 434 0.61 -2.24 -11.84
CA HIS A 434 -0.17 -2.45 -13.06
C HIS A 434 0.76 -2.41 -14.29
N LEU A 435 1.30 -3.57 -14.69
CA LEU A 435 2.45 -3.63 -15.59
C LEU A 435 2.21 -2.97 -16.96
N ASP A 436 0.97 -2.97 -17.45
CA ASP A 436 0.60 -2.38 -18.75
C ASP A 436 0.71 -0.84 -18.80
N LEU A 437 0.71 -0.15 -17.65
CA LEU A 437 0.79 1.32 -17.59
C LEU A 437 2.18 1.88 -17.29
N VAL A 438 3.10 1.01 -16.87
CA VAL A 438 4.46 1.36 -16.48
C VAL A 438 5.45 0.87 -17.53
N ASP A 439 6.66 1.40 -17.51
CA ASP A 439 7.72 0.92 -18.39
C ASP A 439 8.15 -0.50 -18.00
N ALA A 440 8.71 -1.25 -18.97
CA ALA A 440 9.26 -2.56 -18.67
C ALA A 440 10.39 -2.43 -17.63
N ILE A 441 10.40 -3.30 -16.62
CA ILE A 441 11.36 -3.19 -15.51
C ILE A 441 12.81 -3.29 -15.99
N PHE A 442 13.08 -4.08 -17.04
CA PHE A 442 14.39 -4.12 -17.67
C PHE A 442 14.39 -3.32 -18.96
N PRO A 443 15.40 -2.45 -19.17
CA PRO A 443 15.55 -1.75 -20.44
C PRO A 443 15.83 -2.74 -21.57
N ASN A 444 15.43 -2.38 -22.79
CA ASN A 444 15.61 -3.17 -24.02
C ASN A 444 14.87 -4.52 -24.06
N SER A 445 13.95 -4.79 -23.13
CA SER A 445 13.01 -5.91 -23.27
C SER A 445 12.02 -5.66 -24.41
N ARG A 446 11.67 -6.70 -25.20
CA ARG A 446 10.73 -6.56 -26.32
C ARG A 446 9.29 -6.40 -25.83
N SER A 447 9.00 -6.92 -24.64
CA SER A 447 7.72 -6.75 -23.97
C SER A 447 7.87 -6.70 -22.44
N ARG A 448 6.84 -6.20 -21.76
CA ARG A 448 6.74 -6.23 -20.29
C ARG A 448 6.74 -7.66 -19.76
N ALA A 449 6.00 -8.56 -20.41
CA ALA A 449 5.99 -9.98 -20.06
C ALA A 449 7.39 -10.62 -20.17
N GLU A 450 8.18 -10.29 -21.21
CA GLU A 450 9.56 -10.77 -21.33
C GLU A 450 10.44 -10.26 -20.18
N ALA A 451 10.30 -8.98 -19.79
CA ALA A 451 11.03 -8.42 -18.67
C ALA A 451 10.71 -9.15 -17.35
N ILE A 452 9.44 -9.51 -17.12
CA ILE A 452 9.03 -10.30 -15.96
C ILE A 452 9.53 -11.74 -16.07
N ASN A 453 9.47 -12.39 -17.23
CA ASN A 453 10.03 -13.73 -17.42
C ASN A 453 11.50 -13.78 -17.04
N ARG A 454 12.28 -12.78 -17.44
CA ARG A 454 13.70 -12.68 -17.03
C ARG A 454 13.89 -12.64 -15.52
N LEU A 455 12.99 -11.98 -14.79
CA LEU A 455 13.01 -11.95 -13.33
C LEU A 455 12.72 -13.34 -12.73
N PHE A 456 11.75 -14.06 -13.32
CA PHE A 456 11.34 -15.40 -12.90
C PHE A 456 12.39 -16.47 -13.21
N ASP A 457 12.92 -16.46 -14.44
CA ASP A 457 13.94 -17.38 -14.94
C ASP A 457 15.33 -17.15 -14.34
N GLY A 458 15.50 -16.15 -13.49
CA GLY A 458 16.78 -15.84 -12.88
C GLY A 458 16.63 -15.64 -11.38
N PRO A 459 16.60 -14.38 -10.90
CA PRO A 459 16.61 -14.08 -9.47
C PRO A 459 15.54 -14.78 -8.64
N VAL A 460 14.29 -14.84 -9.11
CA VAL A 460 13.19 -15.49 -8.36
C VAL A 460 13.43 -16.99 -8.23
N ARG A 461 13.84 -17.67 -9.31
CA ARG A 461 14.19 -19.10 -9.26
C ARG A 461 15.39 -19.38 -8.36
N LEU A 462 16.37 -18.48 -8.32
CA LEU A 462 17.59 -18.65 -7.54
C LEU A 462 17.39 -18.38 -6.05
N ASP A 463 16.67 -17.31 -5.71
CA ASP A 463 16.36 -16.92 -4.34
C ASP A 463 15.23 -15.88 -4.29
N SER A 464 13.98 -16.35 -4.39
CA SER A 464 12.78 -15.50 -4.34
C SER A 464 12.70 -14.62 -3.10
N ALA A 465 13.27 -15.05 -1.96
CA ALA A 465 13.26 -14.27 -0.73
C ALA A 465 14.11 -12.99 -0.83
N GLY A 466 15.19 -13.00 -1.63
CA GLY A 466 16.12 -11.89 -1.77
C GLY A 466 15.79 -10.90 -2.90
N VAL A 467 14.81 -11.20 -3.75
CA VAL A 467 14.50 -10.37 -4.92
C VAL A 467 14.08 -8.95 -4.54
N MET A 468 14.60 -7.96 -5.27
CA MET A 468 14.43 -6.51 -5.04
C MET A 468 14.96 -5.98 -3.70
N GLN A 469 15.55 -6.83 -2.85
CA GLN A 469 16.04 -6.37 -1.54
C GLN A 469 17.22 -5.41 -1.71
N GLN A 470 17.09 -4.23 -1.13
CA GLN A 470 18.10 -3.20 -1.17
C GLN A 470 19.20 -3.46 -0.13
N SER A 471 20.46 -3.45 -0.58
CA SER A 471 21.66 -3.44 0.26
C SER A 471 22.55 -2.26 -0.12
N ILE A 472 23.09 -1.55 0.87
CA ILE A 472 23.85 -0.30 0.65
C ILE A 472 25.27 -0.45 1.19
N CYS A 473 26.25 0.00 0.42
CA CYS A 473 27.68 -0.07 0.72
C CYS A 473 28.42 1.11 0.09
N TYR A 474 29.69 1.27 0.44
CA TYR A 474 30.50 2.41 0.01
C TYR A 474 31.83 1.93 -0.57
N ASP A 475 32.21 2.46 -1.73
CA ASP A 475 33.60 2.36 -2.23
C ASP A 475 34.36 3.54 -1.61
N VAL A 476 34.95 3.31 -0.44
CA VAL A 476 35.66 4.32 0.36
C VAL A 476 36.79 4.98 -0.45
N LYS A 477 37.52 4.19 -1.25
CA LYS A 477 38.66 4.70 -2.03
C LYS A 477 38.22 5.71 -3.08
N ARG A 478 37.06 5.49 -3.72
CA ARG A 478 36.55 6.34 -4.80
C ARG A 478 35.48 7.33 -4.34
N HIS A 479 35.10 7.28 -3.06
CA HIS A 479 34.01 8.06 -2.47
C HIS A 479 32.70 7.87 -3.25
N TRP A 480 32.31 6.61 -3.47
CA TRP A 480 31.04 6.28 -4.13
C TRP A 480 30.09 5.59 -3.17
N THR A 481 28.80 5.87 -3.34
CA THR A 481 27.72 5.07 -2.75
C THR A 481 27.28 4.01 -3.74
N VAL A 482 27.13 2.78 -3.27
CA VAL A 482 26.67 1.64 -4.04
C VAL A 482 25.39 1.11 -3.39
N SER A 483 24.31 1.00 -4.17
CA SER A 483 23.04 0.42 -3.75
C SER A 483 22.69 -0.73 -4.67
N VAL A 484 22.57 -1.93 -4.10
CA VAL A 484 22.19 -3.16 -4.80
C VAL A 484 20.74 -3.46 -4.51
N SER A 485 19.87 -3.40 -5.52
CA SER A 485 18.55 -4.04 -5.48
C SER A 485 18.70 -5.41 -6.17
N TRP A 486 18.83 -6.45 -5.35
CA TRP A 486 19.32 -7.74 -5.84
C TRP A 486 18.34 -8.37 -6.84
N GLY A 487 18.87 -8.79 -7.98
CA GLY A 487 18.08 -9.33 -9.09
C GLY A 487 17.48 -8.28 -10.03
N PHE A 488 17.78 -7.00 -9.83
CA PHE A 488 17.20 -5.92 -10.61
C PHE A 488 18.22 -4.90 -11.09
N VAL A 489 18.73 -4.05 -10.20
CA VAL A 489 19.64 -2.95 -10.54
C VAL A 489 20.68 -2.72 -9.46
N VAL A 490 21.89 -2.35 -9.88
CA VAL A 490 22.89 -1.72 -9.02
C VAL A 490 23.01 -0.25 -9.39
N GLN A 491 22.93 0.62 -8.40
CA GLN A 491 23.14 2.06 -8.54
C GLN A 491 24.48 2.44 -7.95
N VAL A 492 25.35 3.06 -8.74
CA VAL A 492 26.60 3.66 -8.26
C VAL A 492 26.45 5.17 -8.33
N VAL A 493 26.61 5.87 -7.21
CA VAL A 493 26.47 7.32 -7.11
C VAL A 493 27.80 7.92 -6.67
N ARG A 494 28.23 9.03 -7.30
CA ARG A 494 29.38 9.79 -6.82
C ARG A 494 29.04 10.50 -5.51
N GLY A 495 29.96 10.45 -4.57
CA GLY A 495 29.78 10.98 -3.23
C GLY A 495 29.11 9.99 -2.28
N VAL A 496 29.05 10.37 -1.01
CA VAL A 496 28.48 9.58 0.08
C VAL A 496 27.04 10.02 0.31
N MET A 497 26.09 9.11 0.08
CA MET A 497 24.68 9.27 0.41
C MET A 497 24.34 8.37 1.61
N SER A 498 23.64 8.92 2.60
CA SER A 498 23.24 8.16 3.78
C SER A 498 22.23 7.05 3.43
N PRO A 499 22.17 5.95 4.21
CA PRO A 499 21.15 4.92 4.00
C PRO A 499 19.72 5.48 4.09
N ARG A 500 19.49 6.45 4.99
CA ARG A 500 18.22 7.19 5.13
C ARG A 500 17.81 7.94 3.85
N GLU A 501 18.78 8.34 3.04
CA GLU A 501 18.51 8.92 1.73
C GLU A 501 18.30 7.85 0.67
N MET A 502 19.12 6.81 0.66
CA MET A 502 19.05 5.74 -0.34
C MET A 502 17.79 4.86 -0.22
N GLU A 503 17.23 4.70 0.98
CA GLU A 503 15.97 3.96 1.19
C GLU A 503 14.72 4.71 0.75
N ARG A 504 14.83 6.02 0.46
CA ARG A 504 13.72 6.80 -0.08
C ARG A 504 13.68 6.59 -1.60
N PRO A 505 12.56 6.10 -2.16
CA PRO A 505 12.41 5.96 -3.61
C PRO A 505 12.75 7.26 -4.36
N ALA A 506 13.60 7.15 -5.36
CA ALA A 506 13.85 8.23 -6.30
C ALA A 506 12.61 8.45 -7.18
N ARG A 507 12.22 9.71 -7.42
CA ARG A 507 11.06 10.03 -8.28
C ARG A 507 11.41 9.82 -9.75
N THR A 508 11.35 8.57 -10.20
CA THR A 508 11.49 8.14 -11.62
C THR A 508 10.13 7.91 -12.29
N PHE A 509 9.06 7.92 -11.49
CA PHE A 509 7.68 7.68 -11.89
C PHE A 509 6.81 8.93 -11.66
N LEU A 510 5.67 8.97 -12.34
CA LEU A 510 4.61 9.98 -12.16
C LEU A 510 3.49 9.41 -11.30
N ASN A 511 2.73 10.26 -10.62
CA ASN A 511 1.55 9.82 -9.88
C ASN A 511 0.41 9.38 -10.82
N TRP A 512 -0.67 8.81 -10.25
CA TRP A 512 -1.85 8.35 -11.00
C TRP A 512 -2.50 9.42 -11.91
N TYR A 513 -2.32 10.71 -11.59
CA TYR A 513 -2.82 11.83 -12.41
C TYR A 513 -1.79 12.34 -13.41
N ARG A 514 -0.73 11.56 -13.68
CA ARG A 514 0.38 11.86 -14.58
C ARG A 514 1.11 13.16 -14.24
N ARG A 515 1.25 13.47 -12.96
CA ARG A 515 1.99 14.62 -12.46
C ARG A 515 3.20 14.18 -11.62
N ALA A 516 4.28 14.95 -11.70
CA ALA A 516 5.48 14.76 -10.90
C ALA A 516 5.37 15.43 -9.50
N ASP A 517 4.22 15.30 -8.85
CA ASP A 517 3.97 15.89 -7.53
C ASP A 517 4.38 14.93 -6.41
N TYR A 518 5.35 15.33 -5.59
CA TYR A 518 5.86 14.52 -4.49
C TYR A 518 4.88 14.36 -3.33
N LYS A 519 3.86 15.22 -3.21
CA LYS A 519 2.84 15.13 -2.15
C LYS A 519 1.72 14.14 -2.48
N ALA A 520 1.71 13.60 -3.69
CA ALA A 520 0.65 12.72 -4.17
C ALA A 520 0.90 11.24 -3.88
N TYR A 521 2.00 10.88 -3.21
CA TYR A 521 2.36 9.49 -2.91
C TYR A 521 2.09 9.16 -1.44
N ALA A 522 1.72 7.92 -1.16
CA ALA A 522 1.45 7.46 0.20
C ALA A 522 2.73 7.12 1.02
N PHE A 523 3.89 7.62 0.56
CA PHE A 523 5.21 7.42 1.14
C PHE A 523 6.13 8.56 0.73
N ASN A 524 7.24 8.71 1.45
CA ASN A 524 8.24 9.74 1.16
C ASN A 524 9.06 9.37 -0.08
N THR A 525 9.25 10.35 -0.96
CA THR A 525 10.12 10.21 -2.13
C THR A 525 11.27 11.21 -2.08
N ARG A 526 12.27 11.03 -2.95
CA ARG A 526 13.37 12.00 -3.14
C ARG A 526 13.54 12.36 -4.62
N PRO A 527 14.11 13.53 -4.95
CA PRO A 527 14.59 13.78 -6.31
C PRO A 527 15.57 12.68 -6.77
N VAL A 528 15.62 12.41 -8.08
CA VAL A 528 16.59 11.45 -8.65
C VAL A 528 18.02 11.79 -8.24
N ALA A 529 18.37 13.08 -8.31
CA ALA A 529 19.61 13.63 -7.79
C ALA A 529 19.37 15.04 -7.25
N ARG A 530 20.06 15.40 -6.15
CA ARG A 530 20.08 16.78 -5.62
C ARG A 530 21.09 17.64 -6.38
N ASN A 531 22.23 17.06 -6.68
CA ASN A 531 23.26 17.64 -7.54
C ASN A 531 23.39 16.81 -8.83
N PRO A 532 23.56 17.41 -10.02
CA PRO A 532 23.77 16.66 -11.27
C PRO A 532 24.88 15.59 -11.20
N CYS A 533 25.97 15.84 -10.46
CA CYS A 533 27.05 14.88 -10.22
C CYS A 533 26.62 13.61 -9.48
N GLN A 534 25.53 13.69 -8.71
CA GLN A 534 24.96 12.57 -7.96
C GLN A 534 23.91 11.79 -8.75
N LYS A 535 23.71 12.09 -10.04
CA LYS A 535 22.88 11.24 -10.90
C LYS A 535 23.44 9.82 -10.88
N PRO A 536 22.66 8.79 -10.49
CA PRO A 536 23.16 7.43 -10.38
C PRO A 536 23.61 6.89 -11.73
N PHE A 537 24.68 6.11 -11.73
CA PHE A 537 25.04 5.19 -12.80
C PHE A 537 24.28 3.89 -12.57
N LEU A 538 23.50 3.48 -13.57
CA LEU A 538 22.62 2.32 -13.48
C LEU A 538 23.27 1.12 -14.16
N TYR A 539 23.25 0.00 -13.46
CA TYR A 539 23.69 -1.29 -13.97
C TYR A 539 22.53 -2.27 -13.79
N TYR A 540 21.83 -2.61 -14.87
CA TYR A 540 20.70 -3.54 -14.80
C TYR A 540 21.19 -4.97 -14.90
N LEU A 541 20.45 -5.89 -14.27
CA LEU A 541 20.74 -7.32 -14.33
C LEU A 541 20.95 -7.73 -15.79
N SER A 542 22.07 -8.38 -16.07
CA SER A 542 22.43 -8.92 -17.38
C SER A 542 22.27 -10.45 -17.40
N SER A 543 22.75 -11.12 -16.37
CA SER A 543 22.65 -12.57 -16.19
C SER A 543 22.67 -12.97 -14.72
N SER A 544 22.18 -14.18 -14.45
CA SER A 544 22.16 -14.77 -13.11
C SER A 544 22.43 -16.26 -13.18
N SER A 545 23.31 -16.77 -12.32
CA SER A 545 23.64 -18.19 -12.24
C SER A 545 23.86 -18.62 -10.79
N PHE A 546 23.89 -19.94 -10.58
CA PHE A 546 24.28 -20.55 -9.31
C PHE A 546 25.65 -21.22 -9.46
N ALA A 547 26.59 -20.85 -8.62
CA ALA A 547 27.94 -21.42 -8.60
C ALA A 547 27.99 -22.58 -7.60
N ASN A 548 27.80 -23.81 -8.09
CA ASN A 548 27.73 -25.03 -7.28
C ASN A 548 28.89 -25.18 -6.28
N PHE A 549 30.13 -24.91 -6.71
CA PHE A 549 31.32 -25.08 -5.88
C PHE A 549 31.34 -24.17 -4.63
N SER A 550 30.73 -22.98 -4.72
CA SER A 550 30.72 -22.01 -3.61
C SER A 550 29.36 -21.93 -2.90
N GLY A 551 28.33 -22.58 -3.45
CA GLY A 551 26.95 -22.46 -2.95
C GLY A 551 26.40 -21.04 -3.04
N MET A 552 26.93 -20.20 -3.95
CA MET A 552 26.56 -18.80 -4.10
C MET A 552 25.80 -18.56 -5.41
N THR A 553 24.85 -17.64 -5.37
CA THR A 553 24.37 -16.98 -6.59
C THR A 553 25.40 -15.99 -7.09
N VAL A 554 25.53 -15.91 -8.41
CA VAL A 554 26.35 -14.92 -9.11
C VAL A 554 25.44 -14.15 -10.05
N THR A 555 25.24 -12.87 -9.78
CA THR A 555 24.44 -11.98 -10.63
C THR A 555 25.35 -10.93 -11.26
N ARG A 556 25.25 -10.75 -12.57
CA ARG A 556 26.01 -9.75 -13.32
C ARG A 556 25.07 -8.63 -13.74
N TYR A 557 25.57 -7.40 -13.72
CA TYR A 557 24.81 -6.21 -14.05
C TYR A 557 25.60 -5.39 -15.05
N SER A 558 25.00 -5.17 -16.22
CA SER A 558 25.64 -4.41 -17.29
C SER A 558 25.23 -2.94 -17.21
N ARG A 559 26.18 -2.05 -17.47
CA ARG A 559 25.93 -0.61 -17.49
C ARG A 559 24.86 -0.27 -18.51
N TYR A 560 23.87 0.49 -18.05
CA TYR A 560 22.85 1.09 -18.89
C TYR A 560 23.13 2.58 -19.07
N MET A 561 23.09 3.04 -20.32
CA MET A 561 23.36 4.43 -20.68
C MET A 561 22.35 4.86 -21.74
N GLU A 562 21.25 5.45 -21.28
CA GLU A 562 20.25 6.06 -22.18
C GLU A 562 20.63 7.50 -22.53
N GLN A 563 21.11 8.25 -21.53
CA GLN A 563 21.53 9.64 -21.68
C GLN A 563 22.92 9.83 -21.10
N PRO A 564 23.75 10.72 -21.69
CA PRO A 564 25.01 11.12 -21.11
C PRO A 564 24.83 11.60 -19.67
N HIS A 565 25.71 11.16 -18.77
CA HIS A 565 25.77 11.78 -17.45
C HIS A 565 26.20 13.24 -17.61
N PRO A 566 25.62 14.15 -16.81
CA PRO A 566 25.99 15.56 -16.87
C PRO A 566 27.47 15.73 -16.55
N ILE A 567 28.11 16.73 -17.17
CA ILE A 567 29.50 17.08 -16.88
C ILE A 567 29.62 17.38 -15.39
N CYS A 568 30.46 16.61 -14.71
CA CYS A 568 30.68 16.74 -13.29
C CYS A 568 32.06 17.33 -13.02
N ARG A 569 32.12 18.43 -12.27
CA ARG A 569 33.37 19.10 -11.89
C ARG A 569 34.01 18.54 -10.62
N TRP A 570 33.34 17.58 -9.95
CA TRP A 570 33.92 16.94 -8.77
C TRP A 570 35.15 16.14 -9.20
N LYS A 571 36.26 16.34 -8.51
CA LYS A 571 37.51 15.58 -8.71
C LYS A 571 37.41 14.17 -8.11
N LEU A 572 36.31 13.48 -8.42
CA LEU A 572 36.08 12.09 -8.03
C LEU A 572 36.23 11.19 -9.25
N PRO A 573 36.76 9.97 -9.09
CA PRO A 573 36.82 8.99 -10.17
C PRO A 573 35.44 8.80 -10.82
N ASP A 574 35.42 8.62 -12.15
CA ASP A 574 34.19 8.44 -12.92
C ASP A 574 33.79 6.95 -13.01
N PRO A 575 32.64 6.54 -12.44
CA PRO A 575 32.13 5.19 -12.63
C PRO A 575 31.99 4.78 -14.11
N ALA A 576 31.67 5.71 -15.01
CA ALA A 576 31.57 5.43 -16.45
C ALA A 576 32.92 5.11 -17.12
N VAL A 577 34.05 5.51 -16.53
CA VAL A 577 35.36 5.15 -17.09
C VAL A 577 35.82 3.81 -16.54
N LEU A 578 35.54 3.55 -15.25
CA LEU A 578 36.13 2.45 -14.49
C LEU A 578 35.26 1.20 -14.43
N VAL A 579 33.93 1.31 -14.56
CA VAL A 579 33.00 0.20 -14.32
C VAL A 579 32.00 0.07 -15.47
N ASN A 580 32.11 -1.03 -16.21
CA ASN A 580 31.16 -1.46 -17.24
C ASN A 580 30.23 -2.56 -16.74
N GLU A 581 30.70 -3.39 -15.81
CA GLU A 581 29.96 -4.50 -15.22
C GLU A 581 30.07 -4.47 -13.70
N VAL A 582 28.98 -4.82 -13.01
CA VAL A 582 29.01 -5.15 -11.58
C VAL A 582 28.69 -6.63 -11.42
N VAL A 583 29.47 -7.34 -10.60
CA VAL A 583 29.26 -8.75 -10.25
C VAL A 583 28.91 -8.82 -8.77
N VAL A 584 27.76 -9.39 -8.44
CA VAL A 584 27.28 -9.54 -7.06
C VAL A 584 27.24 -11.02 -6.70
N PHE A 585 28.01 -11.39 -5.68
CA PHE A 585 27.95 -12.69 -5.02
C PHE A 585 26.98 -12.63 -3.85
N LYS A 586 26.06 -13.58 -3.78
CA LYS A 586 25.10 -13.69 -2.67
C LYS A 586 24.80 -15.15 -2.37
N LYS A 587 24.87 -15.55 -1.10
CA LYS A 587 24.36 -16.86 -0.66
C LYS A 587 22.82 -16.84 -0.69
N PRO A 588 22.15 -17.81 -1.33
CA PRO A 588 20.70 -17.96 -1.22
C PRO A 588 20.27 -18.05 0.24
N ASP A 589 19.16 -17.41 0.59
CA ASP A 589 18.63 -17.43 1.94
C ASP A 589 17.10 -17.57 1.94
N PRO A 590 16.58 -18.79 1.67
CA PRO A 590 15.14 -19.02 1.61
C PRO A 590 14.41 -18.66 2.91
N ALA A 591 15.12 -18.70 4.04
CA ALA A 591 14.63 -18.44 5.39
C ALA A 591 14.81 -16.97 5.82
N LEU A 592 15.16 -16.05 4.90
CA LEU A 592 15.39 -14.63 5.19
C LEU A 592 14.26 -14.01 6.02
N TRP A 593 13.02 -14.38 5.69
CA TRP A 593 11.81 -13.80 6.28
C TRP A 593 11.28 -14.55 7.50
N ASP A 594 11.93 -15.63 7.92
CA ASP A 594 11.62 -16.33 9.18
C ASP A 594 12.20 -15.58 10.39
N ARG A 595 13.14 -14.67 10.13
CA ARG A 595 13.76 -13.77 11.09
C ARG A 595 13.06 -12.40 11.10
N ALA A 596 13.36 -11.61 12.12
CA ALA A 596 12.94 -10.21 12.17
C ALA A 596 13.42 -9.45 10.91
N PRO A 597 12.58 -8.63 10.27
CA PRO A 597 12.95 -7.94 9.04
C PRO A 597 14.20 -7.07 9.20
N ARG A 598 15.25 -7.39 8.44
CA ARG A 598 16.50 -6.61 8.35
C ARG A 598 17.08 -6.75 6.96
N ARG A 599 17.60 -5.66 6.41
CA ARG A 599 18.33 -5.67 5.12
C ARG A 599 19.61 -6.49 5.25
N ASN A 600 19.97 -7.14 4.15
CA ASN A 600 21.32 -7.69 4.01
C ASN A 600 22.35 -6.55 3.89
N CYS A 601 23.57 -6.84 4.29
CA CYS A 601 24.70 -5.92 4.16
C CYS A 601 25.42 -6.16 2.83
N CYS A 602 25.88 -5.07 2.22
CA CYS A 602 26.71 -5.10 1.02
C CYS A 602 28.17 -4.80 1.38
N ARG A 603 29.11 -5.44 0.69
CA ARG A 603 30.56 -5.19 0.81
C ARG A 603 31.19 -5.05 -0.57
N VAL A 604 32.02 -4.02 -0.76
CA VAL A 604 32.82 -3.86 -1.97
C VAL A 604 34.08 -4.72 -1.82
N ILE A 605 34.18 -5.80 -2.60
CA ILE A 605 35.32 -6.73 -2.55
C ILE A 605 36.48 -6.19 -3.39
N SER A 606 36.17 -5.80 -4.63
CA SER A 606 37.14 -5.20 -5.54
C SER A 606 36.45 -4.25 -6.50
N SER A 607 37.18 -3.24 -6.93
CA SER A 607 36.70 -2.26 -7.91
C SER A 607 37.87 -1.94 -8.84
N SER A 608 37.63 -2.01 -10.15
CA SER A 608 38.64 -1.95 -11.22
C SER A 608 39.65 -0.81 -11.04
N LYS A 609 40.94 -1.13 -11.21
CA LYS A 609 42.01 -0.14 -11.36
C LYS A 609 42.05 0.33 -12.82
N GLU A 610 42.44 1.58 -13.03
CA GLU A 610 42.66 2.16 -14.36
C GLU A 610 43.57 1.22 -15.18
N GLY A 611 43.10 0.74 -16.33
CA GLY A 611 43.85 -0.15 -17.22
C GLY A 611 43.60 -1.67 -17.12
N ASN A 612 42.77 -2.18 -16.20
CA ASN A 612 42.43 -3.61 -16.15
C ASN A 612 40.92 -3.87 -15.87
N LYS A 613 40.37 -4.97 -16.44
CA LYS A 613 38.94 -5.39 -16.46
C LYS A 613 37.97 -4.45 -15.73
N LYS A 614 37.15 -3.71 -16.49
CA LYS A 614 36.15 -2.71 -16.03
C LYS A 614 34.99 -3.32 -15.24
N ALA A 615 35.27 -4.02 -14.16
CA ALA A 615 34.30 -4.70 -13.31
C ALA A 615 34.43 -4.25 -11.84
N MET A 616 33.29 -4.13 -11.17
CA MET A 616 33.18 -4.00 -9.72
C MET A 616 32.59 -5.29 -9.14
N THR A 617 33.14 -5.79 -8.05
CA THR A 617 32.68 -7.01 -7.39
C THR A 617 32.16 -6.69 -6.00
N LEU A 618 30.95 -7.14 -5.73
CA LEU A 618 30.23 -6.93 -4.49
C LEU A 618 29.86 -8.27 -3.86
N GLU A 619 29.80 -8.30 -2.54
CA GLU A 619 29.22 -9.39 -1.76
C GLU A 619 27.97 -8.86 -1.05
N VAL A 620 26.85 -9.58 -1.13
CA VAL A 620 25.62 -9.29 -0.38
C VAL A 620 25.28 -10.50 0.48
N GLY A 621 25.04 -10.27 1.77
CA GLY A 621 24.69 -11.34 2.70
C GLY A 621 24.23 -10.82 4.06
N VAL A 622 24.04 -11.74 5.00
CA VAL A 622 23.68 -11.40 6.38
C VAL A 622 24.73 -10.44 6.96
N CYS A 623 24.24 -9.42 7.66
CA CYS A 623 25.09 -8.46 8.35
C CYS A 623 25.86 -9.15 9.49
N ARG A 624 27.16 -8.85 9.60
CA ARG A 624 28.00 -9.26 10.73
C ARG A 624 27.62 -8.47 11.99
N ASP A 625 28.05 -8.96 13.15
CA ASP A 625 27.84 -8.26 14.41
C ASP A 625 28.48 -6.87 14.38
N GLY A 626 27.70 -5.86 14.78
CA GLY A 626 28.10 -4.45 14.72
C GLY A 626 28.24 -3.86 13.30
N GLU A 627 27.94 -4.60 12.24
CA GLU A 627 28.02 -4.08 10.87
C GLU A 627 26.88 -3.10 10.58
N ILE A 628 27.26 -1.91 10.13
CA ILE A 628 26.37 -0.84 9.71
C ILE A 628 26.55 -0.56 8.22
N ALA A 629 25.49 -0.09 7.57
CA ALA A 629 25.60 0.53 6.25
C ALA A 629 26.20 1.94 6.42
N GLY A 630 27.50 2.03 6.66
CA GLY A 630 28.21 3.29 6.87
C GLY A 630 29.65 3.20 6.39
N ALA A 631 30.19 4.28 5.82
CA ALA A 631 31.62 4.46 5.78
C ALA A 631 32.08 4.79 7.21
N ARG A 632 33.07 4.04 7.73
CA ARG A 632 33.74 4.42 8.98
C ARG A 632 34.58 5.67 8.76
#